data_AF-A0A6A4HKN6-F1
#
_entry.id   AF-A0A6A4HKN6-F1
#
_cell.length_a   1.000
_cell.length_b   1.000
_cell.length_c   1.000
_cell.angle_alpha   90.00
_cell.angle_beta   90.00
_cell.angle_gamma   90.00
#
_symmetry.space_group_name_H-M   'P 1'
#
loop_
_entity.id
_entity.type
_entity.pdbx_description
1 polymer ?
#
loop_
_entity_poly.entity_id
_entity_poly.type
_entity_poly.pdbx_seq_one_letter_code
_entity_poly.pdbx_strand_id
1 'polypeptide(L)'
;MSSTTILNAKHPEDKLFVITGGHGFIGSHIARHLYEKGADRIRIVDISPSATIEGSLCHEFIQGNLCDPALCTRVIRGAHTVLHFAANMGGMGTIHDGNDFVIYRENHAMTINILQACLRERVQCLFYASSACVYPEALQNDAGSDVSLCETDVWAHPPPKPQGLYGLEKLNSELLIQQFSSEMDIRIARFHNVFGPGGTWRGGREKAPAALLRKAISRKRAGDLGFEMRPLELWGDGSQRRSFLYIDDAVSAIIGLLESEYAGPINIGSDNSVTIKEMADLALGHASLQTADVPFAFDDAKPLGVASRNSNNALVRSTLKWEPNVSLKEGLRRTGIWIGTQIDQLVEEVGDRGFLLEELQTSQLLNLESETIVFALLLPITSRGSDPPSRCLSNLKRFAQSVNRTTWRDTHALGERQFRIEVYLAIDEDDHFFDRGSCNKAEMVLAEEGVLISQILRCAHPRGHVCKLWRDCARAAWQNRCDYMVLMGDDVTLEDEGWMRDIHAEFLRLSSRRGVPEGFGCVAFTDIMFPGMPTFPVVHRTHMDIFNGEVVPPVFINQDGDPFLFQLYRRWNCATMIPSRISNSIGGKTLARYDKVHAQDWTFQTLDDAVSTIKTRLRERACLATEMVSVDVIVPCYRVDLSILHTILQLKPSDSCTVMFIIIVDNPLAPNIAELEKLFAHRSDVRIRINEVNSGASYSRNRGMLESAADWVYFLDDDVVPSPDVLIHAEKIIRAHPDAAGFVGNTGFPPANTVFTAALHLSGVTYFWDIASKIANDVPWGVTANLIARRNVPDGVKFDLCFPRTGGGEDIDFCRQKRKYSISEGRQGFFAAPDMKVTHPWWNHGRRSYWRFYMWSVGDGALVAMYPEHCYRVWLPNSAETLFLWVCVAGFMICQGMWPQYALRGALYTIIANVVHDCYRHLWRDTDRTRNVNIGPKMLGISWGVAVIESSLIRMVSEVGRLRGVLGRREFRHVGKRFDWFAGRWGEGPVNEETTNGQQRFFLLLLMLLFLS
;
A
#
# COMPACT_ATOMS: atom_id res chain seq x y z
N MET A 1 -50.12 45.37 4.34
CA MET A 1 -50.21 43.97 4.81
C MET A 1 -48.78 43.43 4.87
N SER A 2 -48.34 43.02 6.06
CA SER A 2 -46.97 42.60 6.35
C SER A 2 -46.68 41.24 5.71
N SER A 3 -45.90 41.22 4.62
CA SER A 3 -45.34 39.99 4.05
C SER A 3 -44.44 39.34 5.10
N THR A 4 -44.74 38.09 5.44
CA THR A 4 -43.93 37.29 6.37
C THR A 4 -42.94 36.51 5.52
N THR A 5 -41.71 37.00 5.41
CA THR A 5 -40.62 36.33 4.68
C THR A 5 -40.39 34.92 5.23
N ILE A 6 -40.03 33.93 4.40
CA ILE A 6 -39.62 32.58 4.87
C ILE A 6 -38.51 32.67 5.93
N LEU A 7 -37.68 33.73 5.86
CA LEU A 7 -36.62 34.08 6.81
C LEU A 7 -37.10 34.89 8.05
N ASN A 8 -38.26 35.56 8.01
CA ASN A 8 -38.76 36.46 9.07
C ASN A 8 -40.07 35.97 9.75
N ALA A 9 -40.41 34.69 9.63
CA ALA A 9 -41.51 34.13 10.40
C ALA A 9 -41.21 34.25 11.90
N LYS A 10 -42.23 34.57 12.72
CA LYS A 10 -42.15 34.83 14.18
C LYS A 10 -41.48 33.73 15.04
N HIS A 11 -41.10 32.60 14.45
CA HIS A 11 -40.29 31.54 15.02
C HIS A 11 -39.30 31.02 13.95
N PRO A 12 -38.14 31.67 13.76
CA PRO A 12 -37.09 31.21 12.84
C PRO A 12 -36.36 29.95 13.34
N GLU A 13 -36.35 29.77 14.67
CA GLU A 13 -35.58 28.72 15.34
C GLU A 13 -36.08 27.33 14.90
N ASP A 14 -35.15 26.50 14.40
CA ASP A 14 -35.26 25.09 13.99
C ASP A 14 -35.55 24.71 12.51
N LYS A 15 -35.73 25.64 11.56
CA LYS A 15 -35.95 25.23 10.14
C LYS A 15 -34.67 24.75 9.45
N LEU A 16 -34.64 23.47 9.08
CA LEU A 16 -33.56 22.88 8.30
C LEU A 16 -33.75 23.09 6.79
N PHE A 17 -32.79 23.77 6.16
CA PHE A 17 -32.65 23.85 4.70
C PHE A 17 -31.69 22.77 4.21
N VAL A 18 -32.14 21.93 3.28
CA VAL A 18 -31.28 20.95 2.61
C VAL A 18 -31.01 21.41 1.19
N ILE A 19 -29.74 21.56 0.84
CA ILE A 19 -29.30 22.03 -0.48
C ILE A 19 -28.55 20.89 -1.14
N THR A 20 -29.15 20.31 -2.17
CA THR A 20 -28.48 19.29 -2.97
C THR A 20 -27.68 19.95 -4.07
N GLY A 21 -26.47 19.46 -4.36
CA GLY A 21 -25.58 20.16 -5.29
C GLY A 21 -25.03 21.47 -4.69
N GLY A 22 -24.99 21.56 -3.36
CA GLY A 22 -24.65 22.78 -2.62
C GLY A 22 -23.16 23.11 -2.64
N HIS A 23 -22.30 22.23 -3.14
CA HIS A 23 -20.90 22.55 -3.44
C HIS A 23 -20.71 22.95 -4.92
N GLY A 24 -21.66 22.61 -5.79
CA GLY A 24 -21.72 23.10 -7.16
C GLY A 24 -21.98 24.60 -7.28
N PHE A 25 -22.07 25.10 -8.51
CA PHE A 25 -22.09 26.54 -8.80
C PHE A 25 -23.30 27.28 -8.19
N ILE A 26 -24.53 27.03 -8.66
CA ILE A 26 -25.71 27.78 -8.17
C ILE A 26 -26.03 27.44 -6.70
N GLY A 27 -25.94 26.16 -6.35
CA GLY A 27 -26.24 25.67 -5.00
C GLY A 27 -25.36 26.29 -3.92
N SER A 28 -24.06 26.47 -4.18
CA SER A 28 -23.15 27.09 -3.21
C SER A 28 -23.42 28.58 -3.00
N HIS A 29 -23.77 29.32 -4.05
CA HIS A 29 -24.16 30.72 -3.92
C HIS A 29 -25.47 30.90 -3.15
N ILE A 30 -26.44 30.00 -3.34
CA ILE A 30 -27.67 29.96 -2.55
C ILE A 30 -27.38 29.61 -1.08
N ALA A 31 -26.52 28.62 -0.85
CA ALA A 31 -26.10 28.23 0.49
C ALA A 31 -25.42 29.39 1.22
N ARG A 32 -24.49 30.09 0.56
CA ARG A 32 -23.85 31.31 1.08
C ARG A 32 -24.90 32.36 1.42
N HIS A 33 -25.82 32.65 0.50
CA HIS A 33 -26.84 33.66 0.73
C HIS A 33 -27.68 33.34 1.98
N LEU A 34 -28.15 32.10 2.12
CA LEU A 34 -28.93 31.68 3.29
C LEU A 34 -28.10 31.74 4.58
N TYR A 35 -26.83 31.35 4.51
CA TYR A 35 -25.91 31.39 5.65
C TYR A 35 -25.67 32.83 6.12
N GLU A 36 -25.36 33.76 5.19
CA GLU A 36 -25.15 35.19 5.47
C GLU A 36 -26.42 35.89 5.97
N LYS A 37 -27.60 35.40 5.58
CA LYS A 37 -28.90 35.89 6.10
C LYS A 37 -29.28 35.29 7.45
N GLY A 38 -28.43 34.45 8.05
CA GLY A 38 -28.61 33.93 9.39
C GLY A 38 -29.55 32.73 9.48
N ALA A 39 -29.65 31.90 8.43
CA ALA A 39 -30.40 30.64 8.54
C ALA A 39 -29.69 29.67 9.51
N ASP A 40 -30.38 29.26 10.58
CA ASP A 40 -29.79 28.50 11.70
C ASP A 40 -29.27 27.11 11.33
N ARG A 41 -29.90 26.45 10.34
CA ARG A 41 -29.60 25.07 9.97
C ARG A 41 -29.58 24.90 8.46
N ILE A 42 -28.39 24.67 7.92
CA ILE A 42 -28.17 24.40 6.49
C ILE A 42 -27.39 23.10 6.38
N ARG A 43 -27.94 22.15 5.63
CA ARG A 43 -27.30 20.89 5.27
C ARG A 43 -27.01 20.88 3.78
N ILE A 44 -25.75 20.72 3.41
CA ILE A 44 -25.35 20.49 2.03
C ILE A 44 -25.15 18.99 1.80
N VAL A 45 -25.65 18.51 0.66
CA VAL A 45 -25.29 17.20 0.12
C VAL A 45 -24.73 17.36 -1.29
N ASP A 46 -23.55 16.81 -1.52
CA ASP A 46 -22.86 16.85 -2.80
C ASP A 46 -21.89 15.67 -2.93
N ILE A 47 -21.56 15.27 -4.16
CA ILE A 47 -20.51 14.26 -4.40
C ILE A 47 -19.12 14.89 -4.27
N SER A 48 -19.00 16.19 -4.54
CA SER A 48 -17.77 16.96 -4.41
C SER A 48 -17.46 17.24 -2.93
N PRO A 49 -16.25 16.93 -2.43
CA PRO A 49 -15.86 17.21 -1.04
C PRO A 49 -15.67 18.71 -0.77
N SER A 50 -15.48 19.52 -1.81
CA SER A 50 -15.22 20.95 -1.70
C SER A 50 -16.16 21.77 -2.58
N ALA A 51 -16.55 22.94 -2.07
CA ALA A 51 -17.35 23.92 -2.80
C ALA A 51 -16.54 24.64 -3.89
N THR A 52 -17.25 25.10 -4.91
CA THR A 52 -16.70 25.94 -5.99
C THR A 52 -16.35 27.36 -5.56
N ILE A 53 -16.78 27.76 -4.36
CA ILE A 53 -16.57 29.10 -3.80
C ILE A 53 -16.12 28.98 -2.35
N GLU A 54 -15.31 29.93 -1.89
CA GLU A 54 -14.77 29.95 -0.53
C GLU A 54 -15.78 30.44 0.52
N GLY A 55 -15.54 30.13 1.79
CA GLY A 55 -16.32 30.60 2.93
C GLY A 55 -17.27 29.55 3.52
N SER A 56 -17.90 29.89 4.64
CA SER A 56 -18.87 29.02 5.31
C SER A 56 -20.20 29.00 4.56
N LEU A 57 -20.64 27.80 4.18
CA LEU A 57 -21.87 27.60 3.39
C LEU A 57 -22.94 26.80 4.14
N CYS A 58 -22.55 26.03 5.15
CA CYS A 58 -23.46 25.13 5.84
C CYS A 58 -23.03 24.85 7.29
N HIS A 59 -23.94 24.22 8.03
CA HIS A 59 -23.72 23.72 9.39
C HIS A 59 -23.44 22.21 9.37
N GLU A 60 -23.88 21.52 8.32
CA GLU A 60 -23.70 20.08 8.13
C GLU A 60 -23.40 19.80 6.65
N PHE A 61 -22.32 19.08 6.37
CA PHE A 61 -22.01 18.59 5.03
C PHE A 61 -22.06 17.06 5.02
N ILE A 62 -22.76 16.50 4.03
CA ILE A 62 -22.80 15.06 3.79
C ILE A 62 -22.29 14.82 2.36
N GLN A 63 -21.10 14.25 2.25
CA GLN A 63 -20.60 13.79 0.97
C GLN A 63 -21.35 12.52 0.56
N GLY A 64 -21.90 12.50 -0.66
CA GLY A 64 -22.51 11.29 -1.19
C GLY A 64 -23.27 11.49 -2.48
N ASN A 65 -23.63 10.35 -3.08
CA ASN A 65 -24.29 10.27 -4.38
C ASN A 65 -25.80 10.09 -4.22
N LEU A 66 -26.58 11.03 -4.73
CA LEU A 66 -28.04 11.06 -4.58
C LEU A 66 -28.78 10.04 -5.47
N CYS A 67 -28.07 9.29 -6.31
CA CYS A 67 -28.63 8.09 -6.91
C CYS A 67 -28.86 6.97 -5.88
N ASP A 68 -28.24 7.05 -4.69
CA ASP A 68 -28.50 6.16 -3.56
C ASP A 68 -29.78 6.61 -2.79
N PRO A 69 -30.87 5.83 -2.83
CA PRO A 69 -32.11 6.18 -2.12
C PRO A 69 -31.98 6.17 -0.60
N ALA A 70 -31.06 5.37 -0.03
CA ALA A 70 -30.81 5.33 1.40
C ALA A 70 -30.09 6.60 1.86
N LEU A 71 -29.13 7.10 1.07
CA LEU A 71 -28.54 8.41 1.29
C LEU A 71 -29.62 9.51 1.22
N CYS A 72 -30.46 9.53 0.18
CA CYS A 72 -31.52 10.52 0.03
C CYS A 72 -32.45 10.55 1.25
N THR A 73 -32.86 9.39 1.76
CA THR A 73 -33.66 9.30 2.99
C THR A 73 -32.93 9.90 4.20
N ARG A 74 -31.62 9.65 4.33
CA ARG A 74 -30.81 10.18 5.44
C ARG A 74 -30.67 11.69 5.37
N VAL A 75 -30.37 12.25 4.19
CA VAL A 75 -30.09 13.70 4.03
C VAL A 75 -31.36 14.55 4.14
N ILE A 76 -32.53 14.01 3.81
CA ILE A 76 -33.81 14.73 3.89
C ILE A 76 -34.44 14.66 5.28
N ARG A 77 -33.96 13.80 6.17
CA ARG A 77 -34.52 13.65 7.52
C ARG A 77 -34.59 14.99 8.27
N GLY A 78 -35.80 15.36 8.68
CA GLY A 78 -36.11 16.59 9.41
C GLY A 78 -36.01 17.88 8.58
N ALA A 79 -35.95 17.80 7.24
CA ALA A 79 -35.89 18.97 6.37
C ALA A 79 -37.22 19.73 6.32
N HIS A 80 -37.16 21.05 6.45
CA HIS A 80 -38.31 21.92 6.19
C HIS A 80 -38.39 22.30 4.71
N THR A 81 -37.26 22.73 4.13
CA THR A 81 -37.15 23.16 2.73
C THR A 81 -36.00 22.44 2.05
N VAL A 82 -36.25 21.95 0.84
CA VAL A 82 -35.25 21.25 0.02
C VAL A 82 -35.04 22.04 -1.26
N LEU A 83 -33.79 22.43 -1.53
CA LEU A 83 -33.37 23.13 -2.73
C LEU A 83 -32.55 22.17 -3.61
N HIS A 84 -33.19 21.61 -4.63
CA HIS A 84 -32.63 20.55 -5.46
C HIS A 84 -31.87 21.12 -6.67
N PHE A 85 -30.55 21.30 -6.54
CA PHE A 85 -29.66 21.73 -7.63
C PHE A 85 -28.77 20.61 -8.18
N ALA A 86 -28.69 19.47 -7.48
CA ALA A 86 -27.84 18.35 -7.89
C ALA A 86 -28.27 17.79 -9.25
N ALA A 87 -27.33 17.75 -10.19
CA ALA A 87 -27.51 17.17 -11.51
C ALA A 87 -26.13 16.87 -12.12
N ASN A 88 -26.04 15.79 -12.90
CA ASN A 88 -25.01 15.64 -13.90
C ASN A 88 -25.27 16.67 -15.01
N MET A 89 -24.46 17.73 -15.00
CA MET A 89 -24.69 18.97 -15.75
C MET A 89 -23.40 19.46 -16.42
N GLY A 90 -23.56 20.21 -17.52
CA GLY A 90 -22.47 20.92 -18.18
C GLY A 90 -22.96 21.83 -19.31
N GLY A 91 -22.02 22.36 -20.11
CA GLY A 91 -22.31 22.94 -21.41
C GLY A 91 -22.45 21.88 -22.51
N MET A 92 -22.38 22.31 -23.78
CA MET A 92 -22.46 21.40 -24.93
C MET A 92 -21.31 20.36 -24.99
N GLY A 93 -20.19 20.63 -24.31
CA GLY A 93 -19.11 19.64 -24.16
C GLY A 93 -19.48 18.43 -23.29
N THR A 94 -20.63 18.47 -22.60
CA THR A 94 -21.16 17.37 -21.78
C THR A 94 -22.57 16.97 -22.20
N ILE A 95 -23.45 17.93 -22.50
CA ILE A 95 -24.85 17.67 -22.87
C ILE A 95 -24.93 17.51 -24.39
N HIS A 96 -24.69 16.28 -24.86
CA HIS A 96 -24.82 15.87 -26.25
C HIS A 96 -25.21 14.39 -26.31
N ASP A 97 -25.59 13.91 -27.49
CA ASP A 97 -26.16 12.58 -27.73
C ASP A 97 -25.33 11.41 -27.17
N GLY A 98 -24.00 11.57 -27.12
CA GLY A 98 -23.09 10.56 -26.57
C GLY A 98 -23.17 10.37 -25.05
N ASN A 99 -23.81 11.30 -24.32
CA ASN A 99 -23.98 11.24 -22.87
C ASN A 99 -25.45 11.19 -22.44
N ASP A 100 -26.39 11.17 -23.40
CA ASP A 100 -27.81 11.41 -23.17
C ASP A 100 -28.42 10.43 -22.15
N PHE A 101 -28.13 9.13 -22.27
CA PHE A 101 -28.67 8.12 -21.35
C PHE A 101 -28.07 8.20 -19.95
N VAL A 102 -26.77 8.50 -19.82
CA VAL A 102 -26.13 8.68 -18.51
C VAL A 102 -26.77 9.87 -17.78
N ILE A 103 -26.85 11.02 -18.47
CA ILE A 103 -27.42 12.25 -17.91
C ILE A 103 -28.89 12.05 -17.54
N TYR A 104 -29.70 11.48 -18.44
CA TYR A 104 -31.12 11.24 -18.18
C TYR A 104 -31.31 10.34 -16.96
N ARG A 105 -30.64 9.18 -16.94
CA ARG A 105 -30.81 8.16 -15.90
C ARG A 105 -30.40 8.69 -14.53
N GLU A 106 -29.25 9.35 -14.43
CA GLU A 106 -28.74 9.87 -13.16
C GLU A 106 -29.58 11.03 -12.63
N ASN A 107 -29.88 12.04 -13.47
CA ASN A 107 -30.66 13.19 -13.03
C ASN A 107 -32.08 12.80 -12.63
N HIS A 108 -32.71 11.90 -13.39
CA HIS A 108 -34.05 11.43 -13.07
C HIS A 108 -34.05 10.58 -11.80
N ALA A 109 -33.06 9.70 -11.60
CA ALA A 109 -32.93 8.89 -10.38
C ALA A 109 -32.74 9.77 -9.13
N MET A 110 -31.82 10.75 -9.19
CA MET A 110 -31.63 11.72 -8.11
C MET A 110 -32.93 12.46 -7.77
N THR A 111 -33.65 12.93 -8.80
CA THR A 111 -34.90 13.67 -8.62
C THR A 111 -35.99 12.81 -7.98
N ILE A 112 -36.20 11.58 -8.46
CA ILE A 112 -37.18 10.65 -7.90
C ILE A 112 -36.86 10.33 -6.43
N ASN A 113 -35.58 10.03 -6.13
CA ASN A 113 -35.16 9.69 -4.77
C ASN A 113 -35.37 10.85 -3.80
N ILE A 114 -35.03 12.08 -4.21
CA ILE A 114 -35.26 13.29 -3.41
C ILE A 114 -36.76 13.54 -3.22
N LEU A 115 -37.56 13.48 -4.28
CA LEU A 115 -39.01 13.66 -4.20
C LEU A 115 -39.66 12.64 -3.26
N GLN A 116 -39.31 11.36 -3.40
CA GLN A 116 -39.82 10.29 -2.53
C GLN A 116 -39.43 10.50 -1.06
N ALA A 117 -38.19 10.93 -0.80
CA ALA A 117 -37.73 11.24 0.54
C ALA A 117 -38.45 12.48 1.12
N CYS A 118 -38.70 13.51 0.29
CA CYS A 118 -39.44 14.71 0.69
C CYS A 118 -40.87 14.37 1.13
N LEU A 119 -41.56 13.53 0.36
CA LEU A 119 -42.92 13.07 0.68
C LEU A 119 -42.94 12.27 2.00
N ARG A 120 -41.98 11.37 2.19
CA ARG A 120 -41.88 10.54 3.40
C ARG A 120 -41.63 11.38 4.65
N GLU A 121 -40.75 12.37 4.57
CA GLU A 121 -40.37 13.25 5.68
C GLU A 121 -41.29 14.48 5.82
N ARG A 122 -42.32 14.61 4.95
CA ARG A 122 -43.29 15.72 4.94
C ARG A 122 -42.61 17.10 4.85
N VAL A 123 -41.66 17.21 3.93
CA VAL A 123 -41.01 18.47 3.58
C VAL A 123 -42.06 19.49 3.17
N GLN A 124 -41.93 20.73 3.66
CA GLN A 124 -42.92 21.78 3.42
C GLN A 124 -42.75 22.43 2.06
N CYS A 125 -41.49 22.60 1.59
CA CYS A 125 -41.21 23.21 0.30
C CYS A 125 -40.08 22.50 -0.45
N LEU A 126 -40.31 22.21 -1.73
CA LEU A 126 -39.34 21.69 -2.68
C LEU A 126 -39.11 22.69 -3.82
N PHE A 127 -37.88 23.21 -3.90
CA PHE A 127 -37.41 23.97 -5.06
C PHE A 127 -36.69 23.05 -6.04
N TYR A 128 -37.00 23.18 -7.33
CA TYR A 128 -36.38 22.42 -8.40
C TYR A 128 -35.71 23.32 -9.43
N ALA A 129 -34.42 23.04 -9.66
CA ALA A 129 -33.62 23.65 -10.71
C ALA A 129 -33.90 23.00 -12.07
N SER A 130 -34.85 23.57 -12.81
CA SER A 130 -35.11 23.22 -14.21
C SER A 130 -34.22 24.05 -15.15
N SER A 131 -34.46 23.95 -16.45
CA SER A 131 -33.60 24.52 -17.49
C SER A 131 -34.41 25.03 -18.67
N ALA A 132 -33.90 26.04 -19.35
CA ALA A 132 -34.39 26.47 -20.65
C ALA A 132 -34.28 25.38 -21.73
N CYS A 133 -33.57 24.27 -21.47
CA CYS A 133 -33.54 23.12 -22.37
C CYS A 133 -34.86 22.35 -22.46
N VAL A 134 -35.88 22.62 -21.62
CA VAL A 134 -37.21 21.98 -21.72
C VAL A 134 -38.02 22.45 -22.93
N TYR A 135 -37.63 23.56 -23.57
CA TYR A 135 -38.38 24.12 -24.68
C TYR A 135 -38.22 23.30 -25.98
N PRO A 136 -39.26 23.20 -26.82
CA PRO A 136 -39.22 22.44 -28.06
C PRO A 136 -38.15 22.93 -29.02
N GLU A 137 -37.36 22.00 -29.57
CA GLU A 137 -36.29 22.30 -30.52
C GLU A 137 -36.81 23.05 -31.76
N ALA A 138 -38.00 22.68 -32.25
CA ALA A 138 -38.61 23.27 -33.45
C ALA A 138 -38.82 24.80 -33.36
N LEU A 139 -38.95 25.36 -32.15
CA LEU A 139 -39.10 26.81 -31.95
C LEU A 139 -37.75 27.55 -32.00
N GLN A 140 -36.63 26.84 -31.93
CA GLN A 140 -35.30 27.39 -31.64
C GLN A 140 -34.30 27.21 -32.80
N ASN A 141 -34.75 26.77 -33.98
CA ASN A 141 -33.88 26.37 -35.10
C ASN A 141 -33.52 27.49 -36.08
N ASP A 142 -34.08 28.69 -35.90
CA ASP A 142 -33.75 29.84 -36.74
C ASP A 142 -32.64 30.69 -36.10
N ALA A 143 -31.44 30.66 -36.69
CA ALA A 143 -30.29 31.46 -36.25
C ALA A 143 -30.47 32.96 -36.55
N GLY A 144 -31.35 33.31 -37.50
CA GLY A 144 -31.60 34.68 -37.94
C GLY A 144 -32.56 35.46 -37.04
N SER A 145 -33.26 34.81 -36.11
CA SER A 145 -34.23 35.45 -35.22
C SER A 145 -33.83 35.35 -33.74
N ASP A 146 -34.21 36.38 -32.96
CA ASP A 146 -34.10 36.37 -31.51
C ASP A 146 -35.34 35.69 -30.91
N VAL A 147 -35.23 34.38 -30.64
CA VAL A 147 -36.35 33.55 -30.19
C VAL A 147 -36.56 33.73 -28.67
N SER A 148 -37.52 34.58 -28.29
CA SER A 148 -37.94 34.76 -26.90
C SER A 148 -38.98 33.72 -26.50
N LEU A 149 -38.65 32.83 -25.55
CA LEU A 149 -39.51 31.73 -25.11
C LEU A 149 -40.22 32.06 -23.80
N CYS A 150 -41.55 32.01 -23.81
CA CYS A 150 -42.39 32.11 -22.62
C CYS A 150 -42.77 30.72 -22.08
N GLU A 151 -43.20 30.63 -20.82
CA GLU A 151 -43.39 29.38 -20.09
C GLU A 151 -44.37 28.41 -20.77
N THR A 152 -45.38 28.94 -21.47
CA THR A 152 -46.39 28.17 -22.20
C THR A 152 -45.86 27.55 -23.50
N ASP A 153 -44.74 28.05 -24.06
CA ASP A 153 -44.20 27.57 -25.34
C ASP A 153 -43.70 26.13 -25.28
N VAL A 154 -43.49 25.58 -24.07
CA VAL A 154 -43.25 24.14 -23.87
C VAL A 154 -44.31 23.28 -24.57
N TRP A 155 -45.55 23.78 -24.60
CA TRP A 155 -46.72 23.07 -25.12
C TRP A 155 -47.15 23.52 -26.51
N ALA A 156 -46.37 24.36 -27.19
CA ALA A 156 -46.72 24.84 -28.53
C ALA A 156 -46.84 23.71 -29.58
N HIS A 157 -46.10 22.63 -29.38
CA HIS A 157 -46.11 21.43 -30.23
C HIS A 157 -46.25 20.16 -29.38
N PRO A 158 -47.48 19.71 -29.05
CA PRO A 158 -47.70 18.50 -28.26
C PRO A 158 -47.53 17.22 -29.11
N PRO A 159 -46.84 16.18 -28.61
CA PRO A 159 -46.12 16.14 -27.33
C PRO A 159 -44.84 17.01 -27.37
N PRO A 160 -44.49 17.73 -26.28
CA PRO A 160 -43.27 18.53 -26.23
C PRO A 160 -42.04 17.74 -26.64
N LYS A 161 -41.20 18.34 -27.49
CA LYS A 161 -39.97 17.70 -28.00
C LYS A 161 -38.75 18.59 -27.75
N PRO A 162 -38.19 18.56 -26.53
CA PRO A 162 -36.93 19.24 -26.21
C PRO A 162 -35.75 18.69 -27.04
N GLN A 163 -34.66 19.45 -27.12
CA GLN A 163 -33.42 18.98 -27.73
C GLN A 163 -32.68 18.04 -26.77
N GLY A 164 -32.49 16.78 -27.18
CA GLY A 164 -31.77 15.75 -26.44
C GLY A 164 -32.49 15.27 -25.15
N LEU A 165 -31.89 14.29 -24.48
CA LEU A 165 -32.50 13.70 -23.29
C LEU A 165 -32.37 14.55 -22.02
N TYR A 166 -31.38 15.44 -21.91
CA TYR A 166 -31.29 16.35 -20.75
C TYR A 166 -32.51 17.27 -20.62
N GLY A 167 -32.94 17.89 -21.73
CA GLY A 167 -34.12 18.75 -21.73
C GLY A 167 -35.40 17.97 -21.41
N LEU A 168 -35.51 16.75 -21.94
CA LEU A 168 -36.62 15.85 -21.66
C LEU A 168 -36.65 15.37 -20.21
N GLU A 169 -35.50 15.05 -19.61
CA GLU A 169 -35.40 14.69 -18.19
C GLU A 169 -35.91 15.83 -17.32
N LYS A 170 -35.45 17.07 -17.56
CA LYS A 170 -35.92 18.24 -16.80
C LYS A 170 -37.42 18.42 -16.90
N LEU A 171 -37.99 18.28 -18.10
CA LEU A 171 -39.43 18.39 -18.31
C LEU A 171 -40.21 17.27 -17.61
N ASN A 172 -39.75 16.02 -17.73
CA ASN A 172 -40.40 14.89 -17.05
C ASN A 172 -40.36 15.04 -15.53
N SER A 173 -39.26 15.54 -15.00
CA SER A 173 -39.09 15.87 -13.58
C SER A 173 -39.99 17.03 -13.14
N GLU A 174 -40.16 18.09 -13.95
CA GLU A 174 -41.17 19.15 -13.68
C GLU A 174 -42.57 18.54 -13.55
N LEU A 175 -42.99 17.76 -14.55
CA LEU A 175 -44.32 17.15 -14.60
C LEU A 175 -44.59 16.22 -13.43
N LEU A 176 -43.59 15.41 -13.07
CA LEU A 176 -43.65 14.47 -11.95
C LEU A 176 -43.78 15.23 -10.62
N ILE A 177 -42.89 16.19 -10.36
CA ILE A 177 -42.89 16.96 -9.11
C ILE A 177 -44.23 17.67 -8.94
N GLN A 178 -44.75 18.32 -10.00
CA GLN A 178 -46.01 19.08 -9.94
C GLN A 178 -47.23 18.25 -9.52
N GLN A 179 -47.22 16.92 -9.72
CA GLN A 179 -48.31 16.05 -9.24
C GLN A 179 -48.51 16.11 -7.72
N PHE A 180 -47.49 16.55 -6.98
CA PHE A 180 -47.47 16.58 -5.52
C PHE A 180 -47.67 17.99 -4.94
N SER A 181 -48.16 18.95 -5.74
CA SER A 181 -48.42 20.33 -5.29
C SER A 181 -49.48 20.42 -4.18
N SER A 182 -50.29 19.38 -3.98
CA SER A 182 -51.23 19.28 -2.86
C SER A 182 -50.58 18.81 -1.55
N GLU A 183 -49.37 18.26 -1.60
CA GLU A 183 -48.67 17.70 -0.44
C GLU A 183 -47.54 18.61 0.07
N MET A 184 -46.93 19.42 -0.81
CA MET A 184 -45.89 20.38 -0.46
C MET A 184 -45.88 21.58 -1.40
N ASP A 185 -45.32 22.70 -0.94
CA ASP A 185 -45.03 23.86 -1.78
C ASP A 185 -43.98 23.52 -2.83
N ILE A 186 -44.30 23.70 -4.10
CA ILE A 186 -43.37 23.47 -5.21
C ILE A 186 -42.96 24.80 -5.82
N ARG A 187 -41.66 24.95 -6.08
CA ARG A 187 -41.08 26.13 -6.77
C ARG A 187 -40.17 25.63 -7.89
N ILE A 188 -40.46 25.98 -9.14
CA ILE A 188 -39.70 25.49 -10.30
C ILE A 188 -39.12 26.68 -11.06
N ALA A 189 -37.79 26.72 -11.19
CA ALA A 189 -37.08 27.75 -11.95
C ALA A 189 -36.47 27.17 -13.22
N ARG A 190 -36.80 27.73 -14.39
CA ARG A 190 -36.18 27.40 -15.68
C ARG A 190 -35.02 28.35 -15.94
N PHE A 191 -33.80 27.88 -15.71
CA PHE A 191 -32.61 28.72 -15.85
C PHE A 191 -32.16 28.89 -17.30
N HIS A 192 -31.89 30.14 -17.69
CA HIS A 192 -31.25 30.49 -18.97
C HIS A 192 -29.78 30.86 -18.75
N ASN A 193 -28.89 29.89 -19.00
CA ASN A 193 -27.43 30.02 -18.97
C ASN A 193 -26.86 30.92 -17.85
N VAL A 194 -27.06 30.52 -16.60
CA VAL A 194 -26.42 31.20 -15.46
C VAL A 194 -24.89 31.09 -15.56
N PHE A 195 -24.19 32.20 -15.31
CA PHE A 195 -22.73 32.30 -15.32
C PHE A 195 -22.21 33.27 -14.24
N GLY A 196 -20.96 33.13 -13.82
CA GLY A 196 -20.40 33.91 -12.72
C GLY A 196 -19.20 33.24 -12.04
N PRO A 197 -18.57 33.91 -11.04
CA PRO A 197 -17.54 33.33 -10.19
C PRO A 197 -18.01 32.04 -9.49
N GLY A 198 -17.16 31.00 -9.44
CA GLY A 198 -17.53 29.67 -8.96
C GLY A 198 -18.18 28.78 -10.02
N GLY A 199 -18.48 29.31 -11.20
CA GLY A 199 -18.90 28.51 -12.34
C GLY A 199 -17.78 27.61 -12.86
N THR A 200 -18.10 26.40 -13.30
CA THR A 200 -17.14 25.54 -13.99
C THR A 200 -16.58 26.26 -15.21
N TRP A 201 -15.26 26.36 -15.28
CA TRP A 201 -14.57 27.16 -16.29
C TRP A 201 -13.56 26.35 -17.12
N ARG A 202 -13.29 25.09 -16.78
CA ARG A 202 -12.43 24.16 -17.54
C ARG A 202 -12.89 22.70 -17.37
N GLY A 203 -12.32 21.79 -18.14
CA GLY A 203 -12.54 20.34 -18.01
C GLY A 203 -13.75 19.79 -18.76
N GLY A 204 -14.33 20.53 -19.72
CA GLY A 204 -15.36 20.05 -20.64
C GLY A 204 -16.81 20.25 -20.18
N ARG A 205 -17.03 20.56 -18.90
CA ARG A 205 -18.36 20.88 -18.34
C ARG A 205 -18.72 22.36 -18.39
N GLU A 206 -17.77 23.24 -18.71
CA GLU A 206 -18.00 24.68 -18.72
C GLU A 206 -19.03 25.12 -19.79
N LYS A 207 -19.63 26.30 -19.57
CA LYS A 207 -20.50 26.97 -20.56
C LYS A 207 -19.73 28.04 -21.32
N ALA A 208 -20.31 28.51 -22.43
CA ALA A 208 -19.69 29.47 -23.34
C ALA A 208 -19.07 30.71 -22.67
N PRO A 209 -19.71 31.39 -21.68
CA PRO A 209 -19.11 32.58 -21.06
C PRO A 209 -17.76 32.28 -20.40
N ALA A 210 -17.69 31.19 -19.63
CA ALA A 210 -16.48 30.80 -18.92
C ALA A 210 -15.41 30.23 -19.88
N ALA A 211 -15.83 29.44 -20.88
CA ALA A 211 -14.92 28.95 -21.91
C ALA A 211 -14.25 30.09 -22.69
N LEU A 212 -15.02 31.07 -23.15
CA LEU A 212 -14.50 32.19 -23.94
C LEU A 212 -13.61 33.11 -23.11
N LEU A 213 -13.98 33.40 -21.86
CA LEU A 213 -13.12 34.14 -20.93
C LEU A 213 -11.81 33.39 -20.66
N ARG A 214 -11.87 32.09 -20.36
CA ARG A 214 -10.68 31.24 -20.17
C ARG A 214 -9.77 31.32 -21.39
N LYS A 215 -10.31 31.09 -22.59
CA LYS A 215 -9.57 31.10 -23.85
C LYS A 215 -8.91 32.46 -24.11
N ALA A 216 -9.65 33.55 -23.94
CA ALA A 216 -9.15 34.91 -24.15
C ALA A 216 -8.04 35.29 -23.14
N ILE A 217 -8.24 35.00 -21.86
CA ILE A 217 -7.25 35.31 -20.80
C ILE A 217 -5.99 34.44 -20.97
N SER A 218 -6.14 33.15 -21.24
CA SER A 218 -5.00 32.25 -21.46
C SER A 218 -4.18 32.68 -22.67
N ARG A 219 -4.86 33.09 -23.75
CA ARG A 219 -4.22 33.68 -24.94
C ARG A 219 -3.42 34.93 -24.57
N LYS A 220 -4.01 35.86 -23.82
CA LYS A 220 -3.32 37.07 -23.37
C LYS A 220 -2.06 36.75 -22.56
N ARG A 221 -2.16 35.83 -21.58
CA ARG A 221 -1.04 35.38 -20.75
C ARG A 221 0.06 34.69 -21.56
N ALA A 222 -0.31 33.84 -22.52
CA ALA A 222 0.65 33.18 -23.41
C ALA A 222 1.42 34.20 -24.25
N GLY A 223 0.72 35.20 -24.81
CA GLY A 223 1.34 36.29 -25.55
C GLY A 223 2.28 37.14 -24.68
N ASP A 224 1.89 37.45 -23.44
CA ASP A 224 2.73 38.20 -22.49
C ASP A 224 4.01 37.42 -22.10
N LEU A 225 4.00 36.09 -22.22
CA LEU A 225 5.15 35.20 -22.00
C LEU A 225 5.93 34.86 -23.28
N GLY A 226 5.52 35.38 -24.44
CA GLY A 226 6.21 35.16 -25.72
C GLY A 226 5.96 33.81 -26.38
N PHE A 227 4.88 33.09 -26.02
CA PHE A 227 4.50 31.85 -26.67
C PHE A 227 3.70 32.09 -27.96
N GLU A 228 3.89 31.22 -28.95
CA GLU A 228 3.05 31.22 -30.16
C GLU A 228 1.61 30.79 -29.82
N MET A 229 0.63 31.46 -30.45
CA MET A 229 -0.78 31.27 -30.14
C MET A 229 -1.52 30.64 -31.32
N ARG A 230 -2.21 29.53 -31.09
CA ARG A 230 -3.14 28.94 -32.06
C ARG A 230 -4.35 29.86 -32.29
N PRO A 231 -5.10 29.73 -33.40
CA PRO A 231 -6.38 30.42 -33.54
C PRO A 231 -7.34 30.10 -32.38
N LEU A 232 -8.14 31.08 -31.95
CA LEU A 232 -9.09 30.91 -30.87
C LEU A 232 -10.25 30.01 -31.34
N GLU A 233 -10.41 28.86 -30.69
CA GLU A 233 -11.44 27.88 -31.03
C GLU A 233 -12.84 28.40 -30.72
N LEU A 234 -13.73 28.36 -31.71
CA LEU A 234 -15.16 28.59 -31.60
C LEU A 234 -15.92 27.40 -32.18
N TRP A 235 -16.91 26.88 -31.45
CA TRP A 235 -17.75 25.79 -31.96
C TRP A 235 -18.89 26.38 -32.79
N GLY A 236 -18.99 25.94 -34.04
CA GLY A 236 -19.84 26.54 -35.06
C GLY A 236 -19.30 27.89 -35.56
N ASP A 237 -20.06 28.53 -36.44
CA ASP A 237 -19.72 29.84 -37.04
C ASP A 237 -19.89 31.05 -36.09
N GLY A 238 -20.48 30.84 -34.90
CA GLY A 238 -20.71 31.87 -33.89
C GLY A 238 -22.04 32.61 -34.03
N SER A 239 -22.88 32.28 -35.03
CA SER A 239 -24.19 32.92 -35.27
C SER A 239 -25.26 32.57 -34.25
N GLN A 240 -25.08 31.46 -33.52
CA GLN A 240 -26.05 30.98 -32.54
C GLN A 240 -26.27 31.99 -31.42
N ARG A 241 -27.54 32.24 -31.08
CA ARG A 241 -27.96 33.29 -30.13
C ARG A 241 -28.37 32.71 -28.79
N ARG A 242 -27.93 33.33 -27.70
CA ARG A 242 -28.26 32.95 -26.31
C ARG A 242 -28.36 34.17 -25.41
N SER A 243 -29.22 34.12 -24.41
CA SER A 243 -29.14 35.00 -23.25
C SER A 243 -28.41 34.32 -22.09
N PHE A 244 -27.81 35.14 -21.22
CA PHE A 244 -26.97 34.69 -20.11
C PHE A 244 -27.27 35.51 -18.87
N LEU A 245 -27.54 34.84 -17.76
CA LEU A 245 -27.90 35.48 -16.50
C LEU A 245 -26.73 35.44 -15.52
N TYR A 246 -26.42 36.58 -14.89
CA TYR A 246 -25.37 36.61 -13.87
C TYR A 246 -25.81 35.90 -12.58
N ILE A 247 -24.87 35.28 -11.87
CA ILE A 247 -25.16 34.43 -10.70
C ILE A 247 -25.91 35.17 -9.57
N ASP A 248 -25.53 36.41 -9.25
CA ASP A 248 -26.19 37.18 -8.18
C ASP A 248 -27.66 37.46 -8.51
N ASP A 249 -27.95 37.72 -9.78
CA ASP A 249 -29.30 37.94 -10.28
C ASP A 249 -30.12 36.64 -10.21
N ALA A 250 -29.52 35.50 -10.58
CA ALA A 250 -30.16 34.19 -10.43
C ALA A 250 -30.48 33.88 -8.96
N VAL A 251 -29.56 34.14 -8.03
CA VAL A 251 -29.78 33.99 -6.58
C VAL A 251 -30.94 34.85 -6.11
N SER A 252 -30.96 36.14 -6.48
CA SER A 252 -32.03 37.06 -6.12
C SER A 252 -33.40 36.59 -6.63
N ALA A 253 -33.48 36.08 -7.86
CA ALA A 253 -34.72 35.56 -8.43
C ALA A 253 -35.21 34.29 -7.71
N ILE A 254 -34.30 33.38 -7.35
CA ILE A 254 -34.61 32.16 -6.61
C ILE A 254 -35.17 32.49 -5.23
N ILE A 255 -34.55 33.42 -4.51
CA ILE A 255 -35.04 33.87 -3.20
C ILE A 255 -36.43 34.50 -3.34
N GLY A 256 -36.63 35.39 -4.33
CA GLY A 256 -37.94 35.96 -4.62
C GLY A 256 -39.00 34.90 -4.95
N LEU A 257 -38.64 33.85 -5.69
CA LEU A 257 -39.54 32.75 -6.01
C LEU A 257 -39.89 31.92 -4.77
N LEU A 258 -38.91 31.61 -3.92
CA LEU A 258 -39.13 30.91 -2.64
C LEU A 258 -40.09 31.69 -1.75
N GLU A 259 -39.98 33.03 -1.71
CA GLU A 259 -40.83 33.91 -0.92
C GLU A 259 -42.23 34.16 -1.54
N SER A 260 -42.44 33.72 -2.78
CA SER A 260 -43.72 33.88 -3.47
C SER A 260 -44.66 32.69 -3.24
N GLU A 261 -45.95 32.87 -3.57
CA GLU A 261 -46.96 31.81 -3.61
C GLU A 261 -47.08 31.17 -5.01
N TYR A 262 -46.20 31.52 -5.96
CA TYR A 262 -46.27 31.01 -7.33
C TYR A 262 -45.76 29.57 -7.41
N ALA A 263 -46.62 28.64 -7.80
CA ALA A 263 -46.34 27.20 -7.85
C ALA A 263 -46.04 26.64 -9.26
N GLY A 264 -46.04 27.49 -10.30
CA GLY A 264 -45.73 27.07 -11.67
C GLY A 264 -44.23 27.08 -11.98
N PRO A 265 -43.80 26.50 -13.13
CA PRO A 265 -42.48 26.73 -13.69
C PRO A 265 -42.38 28.18 -14.17
N ILE A 266 -41.28 28.86 -13.85
CA ILE A 266 -41.05 30.25 -14.24
C ILE A 266 -39.66 30.42 -14.85
N ASN A 267 -39.55 31.28 -15.86
CA ASN A 267 -38.26 31.64 -16.43
C ASN A 267 -37.43 32.47 -15.46
N ILE A 268 -36.18 32.05 -15.26
CA ILE A 268 -35.14 32.84 -14.59
C ILE A 268 -33.98 33.00 -15.57
N GLY A 269 -33.97 34.12 -16.28
CA GLY A 269 -33.06 34.38 -17.39
C GLY A 269 -32.90 35.86 -17.71
N SER A 270 -31.86 36.17 -18.49
CA SER A 270 -31.79 37.46 -19.18
C SER A 270 -32.68 37.42 -20.42
N ASP A 271 -33.33 38.54 -20.74
CA ASP A 271 -34.09 38.77 -21.97
C ASP A 271 -33.25 39.47 -23.05
N ASN A 272 -31.96 39.67 -22.80
CA ASN A 272 -31.01 40.23 -23.74
C ASN A 272 -30.14 39.11 -24.33
N SER A 273 -30.43 38.69 -25.57
CA SER A 273 -29.65 37.68 -26.28
C SER A 273 -28.51 38.29 -27.09
N VAL A 274 -27.40 37.56 -27.15
CA VAL A 274 -26.24 37.87 -28.01
C VAL A 274 -25.85 36.63 -28.81
N THR A 275 -25.21 36.84 -29.95
CA THR A 275 -24.51 35.78 -30.67
C THR A 275 -23.30 35.30 -29.88
N ILE A 276 -22.89 34.05 -30.09
CA ILE A 276 -21.65 33.52 -29.51
C ILE A 276 -20.42 34.29 -30.04
N LYS A 277 -20.48 34.83 -31.25
CA LYS A 277 -19.45 35.72 -31.78
C LYS A 277 -19.36 37.04 -30.99
N GLU A 278 -20.47 37.73 -30.76
CA GLU A 278 -20.50 38.93 -29.92
C GLU A 278 -20.01 38.65 -28.49
N MET A 279 -20.33 37.48 -27.94
CA MET A 279 -19.79 37.05 -26.65
C MET A 279 -18.26 36.85 -26.69
N ALA A 280 -17.72 36.28 -27.76
CA ALA A 280 -16.29 36.13 -27.94
C ALA A 280 -15.59 37.49 -28.01
N ASP A 281 -16.20 38.47 -28.69
CA ASP A 281 -15.70 39.84 -28.77
C ASP A 281 -15.66 40.51 -27.40
N LEU A 282 -16.71 40.33 -26.59
CA LEU A 282 -16.74 40.82 -25.21
C LEU A 282 -15.66 40.16 -24.33
N ALA A 283 -15.41 38.86 -24.50
CA ALA A 283 -14.38 38.13 -23.75
C ALA A 283 -12.96 38.57 -24.15
N LEU A 284 -12.70 38.76 -25.45
CA LEU A 284 -11.43 39.30 -25.95
C LEU A 284 -11.19 40.72 -25.46
N GLY A 285 -12.21 41.58 -25.54
CA GLY A 285 -12.14 42.94 -25.02
C GLY A 285 -11.83 42.99 -23.51
N HIS A 286 -12.37 42.05 -22.72
CA HIS A 286 -12.01 41.92 -21.31
C HIS A 286 -10.53 41.56 -21.11
N ALA A 287 -9.99 40.64 -21.92
CA ALA A 287 -8.57 40.27 -21.90
C ALA A 287 -7.65 41.34 -22.54
N SER A 288 -8.19 42.52 -22.90
CA SER A 288 -7.46 43.59 -23.60
C SER A 288 -6.88 43.15 -24.95
N LEU A 289 -7.60 42.28 -25.66
CA LEU A 289 -7.30 41.83 -27.00
C LEU A 289 -8.32 42.41 -27.99
N GLN A 290 -7.86 42.81 -29.18
CA GLN A 290 -8.73 43.27 -30.25
C GLN A 290 -9.17 42.06 -31.10
N THR A 291 -10.47 41.91 -31.36
CA THR A 291 -10.99 40.82 -32.19
C THR A 291 -10.32 40.74 -33.55
N ALA A 292 -10.02 41.89 -34.18
CA ALA A 292 -9.38 41.96 -35.50
C ALA A 292 -7.99 41.29 -35.54
N ASP A 293 -7.30 41.20 -34.40
CA ASP A 293 -5.95 40.65 -34.27
C ASP A 293 -5.96 39.17 -33.84
N VAL A 294 -7.14 38.58 -33.62
CA VAL A 294 -7.29 37.21 -33.14
C VAL A 294 -7.91 36.34 -34.25
N PRO A 295 -7.13 35.44 -34.89
CA PRO A 295 -7.70 34.47 -35.81
C PRO A 295 -8.60 33.50 -35.05
N PHE A 296 -9.75 33.15 -35.63
CA PHE A 296 -10.68 32.15 -35.11
C PHE A 296 -10.54 30.84 -35.87
N ALA A 297 -10.61 29.72 -35.15
CA ALA A 297 -10.83 28.40 -35.73
C ALA A 297 -12.27 27.99 -35.44
N PHE A 298 -13.10 27.97 -36.48
CA PHE A 298 -14.49 27.53 -36.39
C PHE A 298 -14.55 26.01 -36.60
N ASP A 299 -15.27 25.31 -35.72
CA ASP A 299 -15.44 23.86 -35.78
C ASP A 299 -16.93 23.49 -35.78
N ASP A 300 -17.47 23.20 -36.97
CA ASP A 300 -18.88 22.83 -37.17
C ASP A 300 -19.16 21.35 -36.83
N ALA A 301 -18.13 20.53 -36.58
CA ALA A 301 -18.31 19.13 -36.19
C ALA A 301 -18.64 18.99 -34.69
N LYS A 302 -18.51 20.06 -33.91
CA LYS A 302 -18.79 20.10 -32.47
C LYS A 302 -20.28 20.31 -32.19
N PRO A 303 -20.80 19.84 -31.05
CA PRO A 303 -22.19 20.04 -30.69
C PRO A 303 -22.50 21.52 -30.44
N LEU A 304 -23.41 22.10 -31.24
CA LEU A 304 -23.77 23.53 -31.19
C LEU A 304 -24.99 23.82 -30.29
N GLY A 305 -25.83 22.80 -30.07
CA GLY A 305 -27.15 22.96 -29.48
C GLY A 305 -28.12 23.65 -30.44
N VAL A 306 -29.20 24.25 -29.92
CA VAL A 306 -30.19 24.97 -30.73
C VAL A 306 -29.62 26.22 -31.42
N ALA A 307 -30.29 26.76 -32.44
CA ALA A 307 -29.80 27.96 -33.12
C ALA A 307 -29.99 29.23 -32.27
N SER A 308 -31.17 29.44 -31.69
CA SER A 308 -31.51 30.67 -30.97
C SER A 308 -32.39 30.41 -29.75
N ARG A 309 -32.07 31.03 -28.60
CA ARG A 309 -32.90 31.00 -27.40
C ARG A 309 -32.68 32.21 -26.50
N ASN A 310 -33.78 32.85 -26.12
CA ASN A 310 -33.85 33.98 -25.20
C ASN A 310 -34.99 33.78 -24.18
N SER A 311 -34.91 34.44 -23.02
CA SER A 311 -35.90 34.33 -21.94
C SER A 311 -37.01 35.37 -22.15
N ASN A 312 -38.27 34.94 -22.14
CA ASN A 312 -39.38 35.88 -21.96
C ASN A 312 -39.61 36.09 -20.45
N ASN A 313 -39.38 37.32 -19.98
CA ASN A 313 -39.44 37.67 -18.56
C ASN A 313 -40.78 38.30 -18.12
N ALA A 314 -41.82 38.29 -18.95
CA ALA A 314 -43.10 38.91 -18.58
C ALA A 314 -43.73 38.29 -17.32
N LEU A 315 -43.64 36.96 -17.17
CA LEU A 315 -44.20 36.26 -16.02
C LEU A 315 -43.40 36.51 -14.74
N VAL A 316 -42.06 36.44 -14.78
CA VAL A 316 -41.21 36.70 -13.61
C VAL A 316 -41.32 38.14 -13.12
N ARG A 317 -41.41 39.12 -14.04
CA ARG A 317 -41.64 40.53 -13.69
C ARG A 317 -42.97 40.74 -13.01
N SER A 318 -44.04 40.18 -13.57
CA SER A 318 -45.39 40.38 -13.03
C SER A 318 -45.56 39.71 -11.67
N THR A 319 -44.96 38.52 -11.50
CA THR A 319 -45.11 37.65 -10.32
C THR A 319 -44.16 38.00 -9.18
N LEU A 320 -42.85 38.14 -9.47
CA LEU A 320 -41.81 38.34 -8.46
C LEU A 320 -41.35 39.80 -8.33
N LYS A 321 -41.82 40.70 -9.22
CA LYS A 321 -41.32 42.09 -9.33
C LYS A 321 -39.80 42.15 -9.49
N TRP A 322 -39.25 41.21 -10.23
CA TRP A 322 -37.83 41.01 -10.42
C TRP A 322 -37.44 41.14 -11.90
N GLU A 323 -36.26 41.74 -12.15
CA GLU A 323 -35.58 41.80 -13.44
C GLU A 323 -34.06 41.63 -13.24
N PRO A 324 -33.30 41.12 -14.23
CA PRO A 324 -31.85 41.08 -14.18
C PRO A 324 -31.25 42.48 -14.00
N ASN A 325 -30.38 42.66 -13.02
CA ASN A 325 -29.76 43.95 -12.72
C ASN A 325 -28.34 44.07 -13.28
N VAL A 326 -27.62 42.96 -13.43
CA VAL A 326 -26.23 42.94 -13.89
C VAL A 326 -26.19 42.75 -15.41
N SER A 327 -25.70 43.75 -16.13
CA SER A 327 -25.47 43.64 -17.57
C SER A 327 -24.48 42.52 -17.92
N LEU A 328 -24.62 41.92 -19.10
CA LEU A 328 -23.71 40.86 -19.59
C LEU A 328 -22.23 41.30 -19.53
N LYS A 329 -21.93 42.53 -19.95
CA LYS A 329 -20.58 43.09 -19.94
C LYS A 329 -19.99 43.14 -18.53
N GLU A 330 -20.77 43.60 -17.55
CA GLU A 330 -20.32 43.67 -16.15
C GLU A 330 -20.17 42.27 -15.54
N GLY A 331 -21.11 41.36 -15.80
CA GLY A 331 -21.02 39.98 -15.37
C GLY A 331 -19.79 39.26 -15.93
N LEU A 332 -19.48 39.45 -17.22
CA LEU A 332 -18.27 38.91 -17.85
C LEU A 332 -17.00 39.50 -17.25
N ARG A 333 -16.98 40.80 -16.94
CA ARG A 333 -15.83 41.44 -16.29
C ARG A 333 -15.53 40.81 -14.91
N ARG A 334 -16.55 40.64 -14.06
CA ARG A 334 -16.39 40.01 -12.73
C ARG A 334 -15.96 38.56 -12.84
N THR A 335 -16.57 37.81 -13.75
CA THR A 335 -16.24 36.40 -14.00
C THR A 335 -14.82 36.23 -14.54
N GLY A 336 -14.39 37.11 -15.44
CA GLY A 336 -13.06 37.08 -16.04
C GLY A 336 -11.95 37.40 -15.04
N ILE A 337 -12.17 38.35 -14.12
CA ILE A 337 -11.23 38.61 -13.01
C ILE A 337 -11.05 37.34 -12.16
N TRP A 338 -12.16 36.69 -11.82
CA TRP A 338 -12.11 35.45 -11.05
C TRP A 338 -11.38 34.34 -11.81
N ILE A 339 -11.73 34.08 -13.08
CA ILE A 339 -11.04 33.07 -13.93
C ILE A 339 -9.54 33.39 -14.07
N GLY A 340 -9.17 34.66 -14.25
CA GLY A 340 -7.77 35.07 -14.30
C GLY A 340 -6.99 34.67 -13.05
N THR A 341 -7.59 34.87 -11.87
CA THR A 341 -7.00 34.44 -10.59
C THR A 341 -6.83 32.91 -10.54
N GLN A 342 -7.82 32.16 -11.04
CA GLN A 342 -7.73 30.68 -11.10
C GLN A 342 -6.64 30.20 -12.06
N ILE A 343 -6.46 30.86 -13.20
CA ILE A 343 -5.39 30.56 -14.16
C ILE A 343 -4.03 30.86 -13.55
N ASP A 344 -3.88 32.03 -12.93
CA ASP A 344 -2.60 32.46 -12.34
C ASP A 344 -2.15 31.48 -11.24
N GLN A 345 -3.08 30.99 -10.39
CA GLN A 345 -2.80 29.93 -9.40
C GLN A 345 -2.31 28.62 -10.04
N LEU A 346 -2.96 28.14 -11.10
CA LEU A 346 -2.54 26.90 -11.79
C LEU A 346 -1.17 27.03 -12.46
N VAL A 347 -0.85 28.21 -12.99
CA VAL A 347 0.44 28.48 -13.65
C VAL A 347 1.59 28.50 -12.63
N GLU A 348 1.34 28.84 -11.37
CA GLU A 348 2.33 28.79 -10.29
C GLU A 348 2.64 27.35 -9.83
N GLU A 349 1.67 26.44 -9.92
CA GLU A 349 1.81 25.05 -9.47
C GLU A 349 2.51 24.12 -10.48
N VAL A 350 2.56 24.50 -11.77
CA VAL A 350 3.02 23.62 -12.87
C VAL A 350 4.38 24.07 -13.43
N GLY A 351 5.25 23.08 -13.71
CA GLY A 351 6.60 23.32 -14.27
C GLY A 351 6.61 23.78 -15.74
N ASP A 352 5.67 23.30 -16.57
CA ASP A 352 5.53 23.68 -17.98
C ASP A 352 4.30 24.59 -18.20
N ARG A 353 4.55 25.89 -18.14
CA ARG A 353 3.52 26.94 -18.25
C ARG A 353 2.97 27.09 -19.67
N GLY A 354 3.80 26.82 -20.68
CA GLY A 354 3.43 26.98 -22.09
C GLY A 354 2.36 25.97 -22.49
N PHE A 355 2.60 24.70 -22.15
CA PHE A 355 1.65 23.62 -22.40
C PHE A 355 0.30 23.87 -21.72
N LEU A 356 0.29 24.26 -20.44
CA LEU A 356 -0.94 24.54 -19.70
C LEU A 356 -1.77 25.67 -20.35
N LEU A 357 -1.12 26.78 -20.72
CA LEU A 357 -1.82 27.92 -21.34
C LEU A 357 -2.33 27.60 -22.76
N GLU A 358 -1.67 26.69 -23.47
CA GLU A 358 -2.14 26.16 -24.75
C GLU A 358 -3.38 25.26 -24.55
N GLU A 359 -3.36 24.37 -23.56
CA GLU A 359 -4.48 23.49 -23.23
C GLU A 359 -5.74 24.30 -22.89
N LEU A 360 -5.60 25.35 -22.07
CA LEU A 360 -6.71 26.22 -21.64
C LEU A 360 -7.35 27.01 -22.81
N GLN A 361 -6.73 27.04 -24.00
CA GLN A 361 -7.30 27.68 -25.20
C GLN A 361 -8.28 26.78 -25.98
N THR A 362 -8.48 25.52 -25.58
CA THR A 362 -9.43 24.60 -26.22
C THR A 362 -10.49 24.11 -25.23
N SER A 363 -11.66 23.68 -25.72
CA SER A 363 -12.69 23.02 -24.92
C SER A 363 -12.73 21.53 -25.21
N GLN A 364 -13.01 20.72 -24.19
CA GLN A 364 -13.05 19.26 -24.30
C GLN A 364 -14.48 18.77 -24.53
N LEU A 365 -14.62 17.70 -25.33
CA LEU A 365 -15.86 16.95 -25.48
C LEU A 365 -15.74 15.71 -24.58
N LEU A 366 -16.55 15.65 -23.52
CA LEU A 366 -16.52 14.56 -22.55
C LEU A 366 -17.38 13.41 -23.02
N ASN A 367 -16.89 12.18 -22.88
CA ASN A 367 -17.70 10.98 -23.03
C ASN A 367 -17.78 10.28 -21.66
N LEU A 368 -18.93 10.43 -21.01
CA LEU A 368 -19.21 9.92 -19.68
C LEU A 368 -19.29 8.38 -19.65
N GLU A 369 -19.49 7.72 -20.79
CA GLU A 369 -19.46 6.24 -20.90
C GLU A 369 -18.03 5.70 -21.08
N SER A 370 -17.16 6.46 -21.76
CA SER A 370 -15.78 6.04 -22.10
C SER A 370 -14.81 6.04 -20.91
N GLU A 371 -15.21 6.54 -19.74
CA GLU A 371 -14.43 6.49 -18.50
C GLU A 371 -14.60 5.17 -17.72
N THR A 372 -15.26 4.17 -18.30
CA THR A 372 -15.46 2.88 -17.64
C THR A 372 -14.13 2.15 -17.50
N ILE A 373 -13.70 1.92 -16.26
CA ILE A 373 -12.47 1.19 -15.96
C ILE A 373 -12.74 -0.32 -16.10
N VAL A 374 -11.89 -1.00 -16.86
CA VAL A 374 -12.10 -2.43 -17.17
C VAL A 374 -11.16 -3.32 -16.36
N PHE A 375 -11.75 -4.19 -15.53
CA PHE A 375 -11.07 -5.24 -14.79
C PHE A 375 -11.14 -6.57 -15.55
N ALA A 376 -10.00 -7.07 -16.00
CA ALA A 376 -9.87 -8.37 -16.62
C ALA A 376 -9.66 -9.46 -15.55
N LEU A 377 -10.63 -10.36 -15.38
CA LEU A 377 -10.48 -11.55 -14.55
C LEU A 377 -9.78 -12.64 -15.37
N LEU A 378 -8.54 -12.96 -15.00
CA LEU A 378 -7.72 -13.96 -15.69
C LEU A 378 -7.96 -15.31 -15.05
N LEU A 379 -8.73 -16.17 -15.72
CA LEU A 379 -9.30 -17.38 -15.13
C LEU A 379 -8.80 -18.65 -15.84
N PRO A 380 -7.65 -19.23 -15.45
CA PRO A 380 -7.27 -20.57 -15.86
C PRO A 380 -8.15 -21.60 -15.15
N ILE A 381 -8.72 -22.52 -15.92
CA ILE A 381 -9.54 -23.63 -15.40
C ILE A 381 -8.96 -24.98 -15.81
N THR A 382 -9.20 -25.99 -14.98
CA THR A 382 -8.94 -27.39 -15.34
C THR A 382 -9.92 -28.34 -14.66
N SER A 383 -10.26 -29.45 -15.32
CA SER A 383 -11.02 -30.53 -14.68
C SER A 383 -10.10 -31.54 -13.98
N ARG A 384 -8.78 -31.40 -14.15
CA ARG A 384 -7.77 -32.32 -13.63
C ARG A 384 -7.52 -32.08 -12.15
N GLY A 385 -7.26 -33.16 -11.42
CA GLY A 385 -7.11 -33.10 -9.95
C GLY A 385 -8.43 -32.83 -9.21
N SER A 386 -9.54 -32.64 -9.91
CA SER A 386 -10.89 -32.61 -9.33
C SER A 386 -11.47 -34.01 -9.32
N ASP A 387 -11.90 -34.48 -8.16
CA ASP A 387 -12.60 -35.77 -8.00
C ASP A 387 -13.99 -35.55 -7.38
N PRO A 388 -15.09 -35.78 -8.12
CA PRO A 388 -15.13 -36.06 -9.56
C PRO A 388 -14.72 -34.84 -10.43
N PRO A 389 -14.37 -35.00 -11.72
CA PRO A 389 -13.98 -33.88 -12.59
C PRO A 389 -15.00 -32.75 -12.68
N SER A 390 -16.29 -33.04 -12.50
CA SER A 390 -17.38 -32.05 -12.45
C SER A 390 -17.31 -31.08 -11.27
N ARG A 391 -16.46 -31.34 -10.27
CA ARG A 391 -16.26 -30.42 -9.14
C ARG A 391 -15.70 -29.07 -9.59
N CYS A 392 -14.87 -29.01 -10.64
CA CYS A 392 -14.38 -27.73 -11.17
C CYS A 392 -15.53 -26.83 -11.65
N LEU A 393 -16.58 -27.41 -12.25
CA LEU A 393 -17.78 -26.67 -12.67
C LEU A 393 -18.55 -26.12 -11.47
N SER A 394 -18.58 -26.84 -10.35
CA SER A 394 -19.20 -26.36 -9.10
C SER A 394 -18.38 -25.23 -8.47
N ASN A 395 -17.06 -25.26 -8.58
CA ASN A 395 -16.19 -24.16 -8.15
C ASN A 395 -16.43 -22.93 -9.02
N LEU A 396 -16.45 -23.11 -10.34
CA LEU A 396 -16.72 -22.06 -11.32
C LEU A 396 -18.09 -21.40 -11.10
N LYS A 397 -19.11 -22.20 -10.77
CA LYS A 397 -20.43 -21.68 -10.40
C LYS A 397 -20.37 -20.77 -9.17
N ARG A 398 -19.66 -21.18 -8.12
CA ARG A 398 -19.49 -20.37 -6.89
C ARG A 398 -18.69 -19.09 -7.18
N PHE A 399 -17.65 -19.19 -7.99
CA PHE A 399 -16.89 -18.04 -8.47
C PHE A 399 -17.81 -17.03 -9.18
N ALA A 400 -18.60 -17.48 -10.16
CA ALA A 400 -19.53 -16.63 -10.91
C ALA A 400 -20.57 -15.93 -10.02
N GLN A 401 -21.17 -16.67 -9.09
CA GLN A 401 -22.10 -16.13 -8.10
C GLN A 401 -21.43 -15.06 -7.24
N SER A 402 -20.18 -15.29 -6.83
CA SER A 402 -19.42 -14.34 -6.02
C SER A 402 -19.07 -13.08 -6.81
N VAL A 403 -18.67 -13.21 -8.08
CA VAL A 403 -18.41 -12.07 -8.97
C VAL A 403 -19.67 -11.24 -9.11
N ASN A 404 -20.80 -11.84 -9.50
CA ASN A 404 -22.03 -11.10 -9.71
C ASN A 404 -22.52 -10.40 -8.44
N ARG A 405 -22.50 -11.08 -7.29
CA ARG A 405 -22.84 -10.46 -6.00
C ARG A 405 -21.92 -9.29 -5.67
N THR A 406 -20.61 -9.50 -5.71
CA THR A 406 -19.62 -8.53 -5.19
C THR A 406 -19.39 -7.33 -6.10
N THR A 407 -19.75 -7.45 -7.37
CA THR A 407 -19.43 -6.44 -8.39
C THR A 407 -20.67 -5.71 -8.91
N TRP A 408 -21.87 -6.16 -8.52
CA TRP A 408 -23.13 -5.58 -8.98
C TRP A 408 -23.18 -4.07 -8.75
N ARG A 409 -22.87 -3.63 -7.53
CA ARG A 409 -22.85 -2.21 -7.19
C ARG A 409 -21.81 -1.45 -8.02
N ASP A 410 -20.59 -1.96 -8.14
CA ASP A 410 -19.51 -1.27 -8.85
C ASP A 410 -19.76 -1.18 -10.37
N THR A 411 -20.57 -2.10 -10.92
CA THR A 411 -20.93 -2.15 -12.35
C THR A 411 -22.24 -1.42 -12.67
N HIS A 412 -23.13 -1.23 -11.70
CA HIS A 412 -24.47 -0.67 -11.91
C HIS A 412 -24.75 0.62 -11.12
N ALA A 413 -23.88 1.01 -10.18
CA ALA A 413 -24.04 2.25 -9.44
C ALA A 413 -24.05 3.44 -10.41
N LEU A 414 -25.09 4.27 -10.26
CA LEU A 414 -25.26 5.51 -10.99
C LEU A 414 -24.53 6.63 -10.28
N GLY A 415 -23.90 7.57 -10.98
CA GLY A 415 -23.23 8.75 -10.42
C GLY A 415 -21.86 8.48 -9.78
N GLU A 416 -21.34 7.25 -9.85
CA GLU A 416 -19.97 6.90 -9.48
C GLU A 416 -19.17 6.54 -10.74
N ARG A 417 -17.84 6.51 -10.62
CA ARG A 417 -16.99 5.97 -11.69
C ARG A 417 -17.40 4.52 -11.94
N GLN A 418 -17.77 4.22 -13.18
CA GLN A 418 -18.26 2.91 -13.55
C GLN A 418 -17.10 1.94 -13.77
N PHE A 419 -17.28 0.72 -13.28
CA PHE A 419 -16.36 -0.38 -13.53
C PHE A 419 -17.02 -1.41 -14.42
N ARG A 420 -16.23 -2.08 -15.25
CA ARG A 420 -16.69 -3.22 -16.04
C ARG A 420 -15.77 -4.39 -15.79
N ILE A 421 -16.34 -5.58 -15.85
CA ILE A 421 -15.60 -6.83 -15.78
C ILE A 421 -15.56 -7.49 -17.14
N GLU A 422 -14.38 -7.98 -17.49
CA GLU A 422 -14.18 -8.86 -18.63
C GLU A 422 -13.54 -10.16 -18.16
N VAL A 423 -14.13 -11.31 -18.52
CA VAL A 423 -13.62 -12.62 -18.10
C VAL A 423 -12.84 -13.24 -19.24
N TYR A 424 -11.56 -13.54 -18.97
CA TYR A 424 -10.65 -14.21 -19.89
C TYR A 424 -10.40 -15.64 -19.39
N LEU A 425 -11.09 -16.59 -20.01
CA LEU A 425 -11.08 -18.00 -19.61
C LEU A 425 -9.99 -18.75 -20.37
N ALA A 426 -9.00 -19.30 -19.67
CA ALA A 426 -7.99 -20.16 -20.28
C ALA A 426 -8.24 -21.64 -19.96
N ILE A 427 -8.18 -22.47 -21.01
CA ILE A 427 -8.42 -23.91 -20.93
C ILE A 427 -7.28 -24.63 -21.67
N ASP A 428 -6.66 -25.61 -21.02
CA ASP A 428 -5.70 -26.50 -21.69
C ASP A 428 -6.40 -27.24 -22.85
N GLU A 429 -5.76 -27.27 -24.03
CA GLU A 429 -6.32 -27.90 -25.25
C GLU A 429 -6.56 -29.40 -25.08
N ASP A 430 -5.76 -30.08 -24.26
CA ASP A 430 -5.91 -31.51 -23.98
C ASP A 430 -6.93 -31.82 -22.84
N ASP A 431 -7.60 -30.81 -22.28
CA ASP A 431 -8.64 -30.98 -21.24
C ASP A 431 -10.04 -31.19 -21.87
N HIS A 432 -10.21 -32.38 -22.45
CA HIS A 432 -11.43 -32.78 -23.18
C HIS A 432 -12.69 -32.81 -22.32
N PHE A 433 -12.60 -32.69 -20.99
CA PHE A 433 -13.79 -32.67 -20.15
C PHE A 433 -14.69 -31.47 -20.45
N PHE A 434 -14.11 -30.31 -20.81
CA PHE A 434 -14.86 -29.11 -21.13
C PHE A 434 -15.44 -29.10 -22.54
N ASP A 435 -14.99 -30.00 -23.41
CA ASP A 435 -15.41 -30.09 -24.81
C ASP A 435 -16.68 -30.91 -24.98
N ARG A 436 -17.77 -30.27 -25.43
CA ARG A 436 -18.98 -30.99 -25.85
C ARG A 436 -19.68 -30.28 -27.02
N GLY A 437 -19.27 -30.60 -28.25
CA GLY A 437 -19.97 -30.11 -29.45
C GLY A 437 -19.81 -28.59 -29.64
N SER A 438 -20.93 -27.86 -29.78
CA SER A 438 -20.94 -26.44 -30.15
C SER A 438 -20.71 -25.43 -29.00
N CYS A 439 -20.81 -25.83 -27.73
CA CYS A 439 -20.62 -24.93 -26.57
C CYS A 439 -19.77 -25.59 -25.47
N ASN A 440 -18.95 -24.79 -24.79
CA ASN A 440 -18.06 -25.25 -23.72
C ASN A 440 -18.82 -25.37 -22.38
N LYS A 441 -18.57 -26.42 -21.57
CA LYS A 441 -19.25 -26.61 -20.27
C LYS A 441 -19.02 -25.46 -19.28
N ALA A 442 -17.80 -24.90 -19.25
CA ALA A 442 -17.47 -23.77 -18.39
C ALA A 442 -18.20 -22.50 -18.82
N GLU A 443 -18.30 -22.27 -20.13
CA GLU A 443 -19.08 -21.18 -20.71
C GLU A 443 -20.56 -21.27 -20.35
N MET A 444 -21.15 -22.47 -20.45
CA MET A 444 -22.54 -22.69 -20.02
C MET A 444 -22.75 -22.32 -18.55
N VAL A 445 -21.87 -22.78 -17.65
CA VAL A 445 -21.99 -22.52 -16.20
C VAL A 445 -21.85 -21.02 -15.90
N LEU A 446 -20.90 -20.32 -16.52
CA LEU A 446 -20.74 -18.89 -16.32
C LEU A 446 -21.95 -18.10 -16.87
N ALA A 447 -22.44 -18.46 -18.05
CA ALA A 447 -23.60 -17.82 -18.68
C ALA A 447 -24.90 -18.04 -17.89
N GLU A 448 -25.13 -19.25 -17.34
CA GLU A 448 -26.28 -19.57 -16.48
C GLU A 448 -26.33 -18.70 -15.23
N GLU A 449 -25.17 -18.34 -14.68
CA GLU A 449 -25.07 -17.46 -13.52
C GLU A 449 -25.03 -15.97 -13.88
N GLY A 450 -25.07 -15.63 -15.18
CA GLY A 450 -25.09 -14.24 -15.67
C GLY A 450 -23.71 -13.61 -15.85
N VAL A 451 -22.64 -14.41 -15.92
CA VAL A 451 -21.28 -13.93 -16.19
C VAL A 451 -20.93 -14.23 -17.66
N LEU A 452 -20.80 -13.18 -18.47
CA LEU A 452 -20.40 -13.32 -19.87
C LEU A 452 -18.88 -13.47 -19.99
N ILE A 453 -18.44 -14.42 -20.81
CA ILE A 453 -17.02 -14.57 -21.13
C ILE A 453 -16.67 -13.62 -22.27
N SER A 454 -15.63 -12.82 -22.08
CA SER A 454 -15.11 -11.91 -23.11
C SER A 454 -14.29 -12.67 -24.13
N GLN A 455 -13.45 -13.62 -23.69
CA GLN A 455 -12.66 -14.46 -24.57
C GLN A 455 -12.34 -15.81 -23.93
N ILE A 456 -12.44 -16.88 -24.72
CA ILE A 456 -11.97 -18.23 -24.36
C ILE A 456 -10.65 -18.49 -25.09
N LEU A 457 -9.59 -18.77 -24.34
CA LEU A 457 -8.27 -19.13 -24.86
C LEU A 457 -8.08 -20.65 -24.74
N ARG A 458 -7.87 -21.32 -25.87
CA ARG A 458 -7.44 -22.72 -25.91
C ARG A 458 -5.92 -22.76 -25.98
N CYS A 459 -5.31 -23.34 -24.94
CA CYS A 459 -3.88 -23.25 -24.72
C CYS A 459 -3.22 -24.63 -24.89
N ALA A 460 -2.28 -24.74 -25.83
CA ALA A 460 -1.50 -25.95 -26.06
C ALA A 460 -0.25 -26.01 -25.16
N HIS A 461 -0.44 -26.14 -23.84
CA HIS A 461 0.66 -26.16 -22.88
C HIS A 461 0.80 -27.49 -22.14
N PRO A 462 1.99 -27.83 -21.62
CA PRO A 462 2.13 -28.98 -20.75
C PRO A 462 1.29 -28.82 -19.48
N ARG A 463 0.83 -29.96 -18.94
CA ARG A 463 -0.09 -29.98 -17.80
C ARG A 463 0.45 -29.22 -16.60
N GLY A 464 -0.39 -28.40 -16.00
CA GLY A 464 -0.07 -27.69 -14.76
C GLY A 464 0.77 -26.43 -14.96
N HIS A 465 0.90 -25.87 -16.17
CA HIS A 465 1.59 -24.60 -16.44
C HIS A 465 0.70 -23.37 -16.21
N VAL A 466 0.14 -23.22 -15.01
CA VAL A 466 -0.84 -22.17 -14.65
C VAL A 466 -0.34 -20.75 -14.93
N CYS A 467 0.93 -20.44 -14.59
CA CYS A 467 1.49 -19.11 -14.84
C CYS A 467 1.58 -18.79 -16.35
N LYS A 468 1.67 -19.80 -17.22
CA LYS A 468 1.63 -19.61 -18.67
C LYS A 468 0.22 -19.26 -19.16
N LEU A 469 -0.80 -19.91 -18.61
CA LEU A 469 -2.20 -19.57 -18.88
C LEU A 469 -2.52 -18.14 -18.45
N TRP A 470 -2.05 -17.71 -17.27
CA TRP A 470 -2.18 -16.32 -16.84
C TRP A 470 -1.49 -15.34 -17.80
N ARG A 471 -0.28 -15.64 -18.29
CA ARG A 471 0.38 -14.81 -19.30
C ARG A 471 -0.46 -14.66 -20.56
N ASP A 472 -1.03 -15.75 -21.08
CA ASP A 472 -1.83 -15.71 -22.30
C ASP A 472 -3.12 -14.91 -22.12
N CYS A 473 -3.85 -15.10 -21.00
CA CYS A 473 -5.00 -14.27 -20.67
C CYS A 473 -4.62 -12.80 -20.51
N ALA A 474 -3.52 -12.51 -19.80
CA ALA A 474 -3.08 -11.14 -19.57
C ALA A 474 -2.71 -10.42 -20.87
N ARG A 475 -2.04 -11.10 -21.81
CA ARG A 475 -1.73 -10.54 -23.14
C ARG A 475 -3.00 -10.23 -23.94
N ALA A 476 -3.98 -11.12 -23.93
CA ALA A 476 -5.27 -10.90 -24.60
C ALA A 476 -6.03 -9.70 -24.00
N ALA A 477 -6.11 -9.65 -22.66
CA ALA A 477 -6.73 -8.53 -21.94
C ALA A 477 -6.03 -7.20 -22.22
N TRP A 478 -4.69 -7.19 -22.24
CA TRP A 478 -3.89 -6.01 -22.56
C TRP A 478 -4.11 -5.51 -23.99
N GLN A 479 -4.19 -6.41 -24.97
CA GLN A 479 -4.51 -6.08 -26.38
C GLN A 479 -5.92 -5.49 -26.53
N ASN A 480 -6.88 -5.98 -25.73
CA ASN A 480 -8.24 -5.46 -25.65
C ASN A 480 -8.37 -4.18 -24.80
N ARG A 481 -7.24 -3.60 -24.37
CA ARG A 481 -7.15 -2.35 -23.61
C ARG A 481 -7.80 -2.40 -22.22
N CYS A 482 -7.85 -3.58 -21.58
CA CYS A 482 -8.24 -3.66 -20.17
C CYS A 482 -7.24 -2.91 -19.28
N ASP A 483 -7.74 -2.31 -18.19
CA ASP A 483 -6.93 -1.48 -17.29
C ASP A 483 -6.29 -2.29 -16.17
N TYR A 484 -7.02 -3.25 -15.59
CA TYR A 484 -6.53 -4.08 -14.49
C TYR A 484 -6.52 -5.55 -14.87
N MET A 485 -5.46 -6.25 -14.48
CA MET A 485 -5.26 -7.69 -14.65
C MET A 485 -5.37 -8.34 -13.29
N VAL A 486 -6.47 -9.05 -13.08
CA VAL A 486 -6.80 -9.71 -11.81
C VAL A 486 -6.49 -11.19 -11.96
N LEU A 487 -5.39 -11.65 -11.36
CA LEU A 487 -5.02 -13.06 -11.38
C LEU A 487 -5.99 -13.82 -10.47
N MET A 488 -6.71 -14.80 -11.00
CA MET A 488 -7.68 -15.58 -10.23
C MET A 488 -7.47 -17.08 -10.41
N GLY A 489 -7.95 -17.85 -9.43
CA GLY A 489 -8.20 -19.28 -9.55
C GLY A 489 -9.70 -19.54 -9.64
N ASP A 490 -10.10 -20.60 -10.33
CA ASP A 490 -11.48 -21.06 -10.45
C ASP A 490 -12.10 -21.58 -9.14
N ASP A 491 -11.28 -21.78 -8.11
CA ASP A 491 -11.65 -22.18 -6.75
C ASP A 491 -11.68 -21.03 -5.74
N VAL A 492 -11.54 -19.79 -6.23
CA VAL A 492 -11.62 -18.55 -5.45
C VAL A 492 -13.08 -18.07 -5.35
N THR A 493 -13.44 -17.55 -4.18
CA THR A 493 -14.71 -16.85 -3.95
C THR A 493 -14.41 -15.44 -3.44
N LEU A 494 -15.02 -14.43 -4.07
CA LEU A 494 -14.98 -13.04 -3.62
C LEU A 494 -16.00 -12.84 -2.49
N GLU A 495 -15.54 -12.37 -1.33
CA GLU A 495 -16.39 -12.29 -0.13
C GLU A 495 -17.04 -10.92 0.06
N ASP A 496 -16.33 -9.85 -0.32
CA ASP A 496 -16.73 -8.47 -0.04
C ASP A 496 -17.07 -7.69 -1.32
N GLU A 497 -18.12 -6.86 -1.27
CA GLU A 497 -18.47 -5.88 -2.32
C GLU A 497 -17.50 -4.69 -2.34
N GLY A 498 -17.43 -3.97 -3.46
CA GLY A 498 -16.67 -2.70 -3.54
C GLY A 498 -15.18 -2.85 -3.85
N TRP A 499 -14.70 -4.09 -4.03
CA TRP A 499 -13.28 -4.37 -4.21
C TRP A 499 -12.68 -3.70 -5.45
N MET A 500 -13.45 -3.46 -6.54
CA MET A 500 -12.92 -2.78 -7.73
C MET A 500 -12.60 -1.31 -7.43
N ARG A 501 -13.50 -0.65 -6.69
CA ARG A 501 -13.26 0.72 -6.20
C ARG A 501 -12.09 0.78 -5.24
N ASP A 502 -12.00 -0.16 -4.31
CA ASP A 502 -10.91 -0.21 -3.33
C ASP A 502 -9.55 -0.39 -4.02
N ILE A 503 -9.46 -1.29 -5.00
CA ILE A 503 -8.24 -1.49 -5.80
C ILE A 503 -7.88 -0.22 -6.58
N HIS A 504 -8.83 0.35 -7.32
CA HIS A 504 -8.55 1.54 -8.12
C HIS A 504 -8.09 2.72 -7.23
N ALA A 505 -8.77 2.95 -6.11
CA ALA A 505 -8.41 3.98 -5.15
C ALA A 505 -7.04 3.74 -4.51
N GLU A 506 -6.66 2.48 -4.25
CA GLU A 506 -5.33 2.15 -3.75
C GLU A 506 -4.24 2.48 -4.77
N PHE A 507 -4.42 2.15 -6.05
CA PHE A 507 -3.46 2.51 -7.09
C PHE A 507 -3.28 4.03 -7.24
N LEU A 508 -4.37 4.81 -7.19
CA LEU A 508 -4.32 6.28 -7.19
C LEU A 508 -3.56 6.83 -5.97
N ARG A 509 -3.80 6.24 -4.79
CA ARG A 509 -3.11 6.61 -3.55
C ARG A 509 -1.62 6.27 -3.60
N LEU A 510 -1.25 5.12 -4.15
CA LEU A 510 0.16 4.75 -4.35
C LEU A 510 0.86 5.72 -5.29
N SER A 511 0.22 6.05 -6.42
CA SER A 511 0.73 7.04 -7.40
C SER A 511 0.98 8.39 -6.74
N SER A 512 -0.03 8.93 -6.05
CA SER A 512 0.06 10.23 -5.37
C SER A 512 1.12 10.24 -4.25
N ARG A 513 1.15 9.18 -3.42
CA ARG A 513 2.06 9.08 -2.27
C ARG A 513 3.51 8.89 -2.67
N ARG A 514 3.78 8.17 -3.77
CA ARG A 514 5.15 7.80 -4.18
C ARG A 514 5.67 8.57 -5.39
N GLY A 515 4.86 9.42 -6.02
CA GLY A 515 5.25 10.13 -7.24
C GLY A 515 5.57 9.17 -8.39
N VAL A 516 4.84 8.06 -8.45
CA VAL A 516 4.96 7.03 -9.51
C VAL A 516 3.81 7.17 -10.51
N PRO A 517 3.95 6.68 -11.76
CA PRO A 517 2.87 6.72 -12.74
C PRO A 517 1.58 6.09 -12.22
N GLU A 518 0.43 6.53 -12.74
CA GLU A 518 -0.86 5.94 -12.41
C GLU A 518 -0.87 4.43 -12.70
N GLY A 519 -1.44 3.66 -11.78
CA GLY A 519 -1.47 2.20 -11.85
C GLY A 519 -0.12 1.51 -11.62
N PHE A 520 0.96 2.22 -11.30
CA PHE A 520 2.22 1.59 -10.94
C PHE A 520 2.13 0.92 -9.56
N GLY A 521 2.19 -0.41 -9.52
CA GLY A 521 2.15 -1.17 -8.27
C GLY A 521 1.60 -2.58 -8.42
N CYS A 522 1.39 -3.21 -7.27
CA CYS A 522 0.74 -4.51 -7.10
C CYS A 522 -0.18 -4.45 -5.87
N VAL A 523 -1.44 -4.81 -6.04
CA VAL A 523 -2.44 -4.81 -4.97
C VAL A 523 -3.01 -6.21 -4.83
N ALA A 524 -3.03 -6.78 -3.62
CA ALA A 524 -3.54 -8.13 -3.39
C ALA A 524 -4.70 -8.15 -2.39
N PHE A 525 -5.57 -9.14 -2.52
CA PHE A 525 -6.72 -9.35 -1.63
C PHE A 525 -6.28 -9.93 -0.28
N THR A 526 -7.08 -9.72 0.77
CA THR A 526 -6.89 -10.44 2.04
C THR A 526 -7.44 -11.86 1.94
N ASP A 527 -6.55 -12.84 1.87
CA ASP A 527 -6.94 -14.26 1.84
C ASP A 527 -7.21 -14.79 3.26
N ILE A 528 -8.47 -15.14 3.52
CA ILE A 528 -8.88 -15.64 4.85
C ILE A 528 -8.40 -17.07 5.11
N MET A 529 -7.99 -17.80 4.08
CA MET A 529 -7.45 -19.16 4.17
C MET A 529 -5.92 -19.15 4.28
N PHE A 530 -5.25 -18.10 3.78
CA PHE A 530 -3.83 -17.83 3.94
C PHE A 530 -3.55 -16.41 4.45
N PRO A 531 -3.85 -16.12 5.73
CA PRO A 531 -3.61 -14.79 6.29
C PRO A 531 -2.15 -14.35 6.06
N GLY A 532 -1.99 -13.12 5.57
CA GLY A 532 -0.68 -12.48 5.37
C GLY A 532 0.07 -12.90 4.11
N MET A 533 -0.45 -13.85 3.34
CA MET A 533 0.09 -14.17 2.02
C MET A 533 -0.56 -13.26 0.96
N PRO A 534 0.22 -12.56 0.12
CA PRO A 534 -0.32 -11.82 -1.00
C PRO A 534 -0.68 -12.82 -2.11
N THR A 535 -1.90 -13.36 -2.05
CA THR A 535 -2.44 -14.26 -3.08
C THR A 535 -3.25 -13.47 -4.10
N PHE A 536 -3.26 -13.95 -5.34
CA PHE A 536 -4.10 -13.39 -6.41
C PHE A 536 -3.89 -11.87 -6.62
N PRO A 537 -2.65 -11.42 -6.88
CA PRO A 537 -2.36 -10.01 -7.04
C PRO A 537 -3.05 -9.42 -8.27
N VAL A 538 -3.32 -8.13 -8.17
CA VAL A 538 -3.86 -7.29 -9.24
C VAL A 538 -2.78 -6.31 -9.66
N VAL A 539 -2.54 -6.25 -10.96
CA VAL A 539 -1.63 -5.29 -11.59
C VAL A 539 -2.39 -4.45 -12.61
N HIS A 540 -1.95 -3.22 -12.82
CA HIS A 540 -2.50 -2.36 -13.87
C HIS A 540 -1.83 -2.64 -15.22
N ARG A 541 -2.44 -2.17 -16.31
CA ARG A 541 -1.85 -2.11 -17.66
C ARG A 541 -0.46 -1.45 -17.68
N THR A 542 -0.17 -0.54 -16.75
CA THR A 542 1.16 0.05 -16.60
C THR A 542 2.24 -1.02 -16.38
N HIS A 543 1.94 -2.09 -15.64
CA HIS A 543 2.83 -3.24 -15.51
C HIS A 543 3.07 -3.91 -16.87
N MET A 544 2.00 -4.19 -17.59
CA MET A 544 2.06 -4.83 -18.91
C MET A 544 2.86 -3.98 -19.91
N ASP A 545 2.69 -2.66 -19.89
CA ASP A 545 3.43 -1.73 -20.74
C ASP A 545 4.94 -1.72 -20.40
N ILE A 546 5.30 -1.86 -19.13
CA ILE A 546 6.70 -1.96 -18.68
C ILE A 546 7.34 -3.25 -19.20
N PHE A 547 6.61 -4.37 -19.12
CA PHE A 547 7.10 -5.71 -19.43
C PHE A 547 6.63 -6.26 -20.79
N ASN A 548 6.22 -5.38 -21.71
CA ASN A 548 5.81 -5.71 -23.08
C ASN A 548 4.75 -6.83 -23.17
N GLY A 549 3.74 -6.76 -22.31
CA GLY A 549 2.63 -7.71 -22.28
C GLY A 549 2.85 -8.94 -21.38
N GLU A 550 3.99 -9.05 -20.68
CA GLU A 550 4.20 -10.13 -19.72
C GLU A 550 3.75 -9.74 -18.32
N VAL A 551 2.90 -10.56 -17.71
CA VAL A 551 2.47 -10.36 -16.31
C VAL A 551 3.42 -11.00 -15.29
N VAL A 552 4.09 -12.09 -15.67
CA VAL A 552 5.15 -12.73 -14.87
C VAL A 552 6.18 -13.37 -15.81
N PRO A 553 7.47 -13.45 -15.44
CA PRO A 553 8.51 -14.10 -16.24
C PRO A 553 8.22 -15.56 -16.63
N PRO A 554 8.75 -16.05 -17.78
CA PRO A 554 8.52 -17.42 -18.26
C PRO A 554 9.02 -18.54 -17.34
N VAL A 555 9.96 -18.26 -16.43
CA VAL A 555 10.53 -19.23 -15.48
C VAL A 555 9.47 -19.77 -14.50
N PHE A 556 8.41 -19.01 -14.25
CA PHE A 556 7.31 -19.43 -13.39
C PHE A 556 6.38 -20.37 -14.14
N ILE A 557 6.23 -21.59 -13.60
CA ILE A 557 5.39 -22.67 -14.12
C ILE A 557 4.02 -22.65 -13.44
N ASN A 558 3.97 -22.86 -12.12
CA ASN A 558 2.73 -22.85 -11.35
C ASN A 558 2.84 -22.38 -9.90
N GLN A 559 4.04 -22.05 -9.43
CA GLN A 559 4.26 -21.39 -8.15
C GLN A 559 5.06 -20.10 -8.36
N ASP A 560 5.17 -19.32 -7.29
CA ASP A 560 6.05 -18.16 -7.14
C ASP A 560 5.71 -16.90 -7.97
N GLY A 561 4.72 -16.94 -8.87
CA GLY A 561 4.25 -15.76 -9.61
C GLY A 561 3.70 -14.64 -8.72
N ASP A 562 2.80 -14.99 -7.78
CA ASP A 562 2.22 -14.04 -6.82
C ASP A 562 3.27 -13.36 -5.94
N PRO A 563 4.15 -14.11 -5.21
CA PRO A 563 5.18 -13.48 -4.40
C PRO A 563 6.21 -12.72 -5.24
N PHE A 564 6.48 -13.12 -6.49
CA PHE A 564 7.35 -12.35 -7.38
C PHE A 564 6.82 -10.93 -7.61
N LEU A 565 5.55 -10.79 -8.02
CA LEU A 565 4.93 -9.48 -8.26
C LEU A 565 4.95 -8.61 -7.02
N PHE A 566 4.63 -9.18 -5.86
CA PHE A 566 4.64 -8.44 -4.60
C PHE A 566 6.06 -7.97 -4.23
N GLN A 567 7.07 -8.83 -4.34
CA GLN A 567 8.46 -8.48 -4.02
C GLN A 567 9.08 -7.48 -5.00
N LEU A 568 8.66 -7.51 -6.26
CA LEU A 568 9.07 -6.55 -7.27
C LEU A 568 8.65 -5.13 -6.89
N TYR A 569 7.36 -4.91 -6.63
CA TYR A 569 6.83 -3.56 -6.33
C TYR A 569 7.07 -3.09 -4.89
N ARG A 570 7.37 -4.00 -3.96
CA ARG A 570 7.79 -3.67 -2.59
C ARG A 570 9.02 -2.75 -2.57
N ARG A 571 9.92 -2.84 -3.55
CA ARG A 571 11.12 -2.00 -3.68
C ARG A 571 10.84 -0.51 -3.93
N TRP A 572 9.59 -0.16 -4.25
CA TRP A 572 9.11 1.23 -4.29
C TRP A 572 8.01 1.50 -3.24
N ASN A 573 7.72 0.52 -2.37
CA ASN A 573 6.57 0.50 -1.46
C ASN A 573 5.25 0.78 -2.19
N CYS A 574 5.13 0.12 -3.35
CA CYS A 574 3.94 0.08 -4.20
C CYS A 574 3.34 -1.33 -4.25
N ALA A 575 3.61 -2.16 -3.24
CA ALA A 575 2.99 -3.46 -3.04
C ALA A 575 2.17 -3.42 -1.74
N THR A 576 0.88 -3.72 -1.81
CA THR A 576 -0.02 -3.60 -0.65
C THR A 576 -1.15 -4.62 -0.69
N MET A 577 -1.72 -4.89 0.49
CA MET A 577 -2.92 -5.70 0.66
C MET A 577 -4.12 -4.78 0.91
N ILE A 578 -5.27 -5.10 0.34
CA ILE A 578 -6.52 -4.40 0.63
C ILE A 578 -7.41 -5.20 1.60
N PRO A 579 -8.31 -4.52 2.34
CA PRO A 579 -9.20 -5.20 3.29
C PRO A 579 -10.16 -6.19 2.64
N SER A 580 -10.52 -6.01 1.37
CA SER A 580 -11.46 -6.88 0.66
C SER A 580 -10.96 -8.32 0.62
N ARG A 581 -11.82 -9.25 1.03
CA ARG A 581 -11.46 -10.63 1.30
C ARG A 581 -11.80 -11.57 0.17
N ILE A 582 -10.98 -12.61 0.07
CA ILE A 582 -11.23 -13.78 -0.77
C ILE A 582 -11.10 -15.05 0.06
N SER A 583 -11.74 -16.12 -0.39
CA SER A 583 -11.55 -17.47 0.14
C SER A 583 -11.13 -18.43 -0.97
N ASN A 584 -10.12 -19.26 -0.68
CA ASN A 584 -9.62 -20.30 -1.59
C ASN A 584 -9.88 -21.69 -1.00
N SER A 585 -10.64 -22.52 -1.72
CA SER A 585 -11.11 -23.81 -1.22
C SER A 585 -10.11 -24.99 -1.31
N ILE A 586 -9.01 -24.88 -2.09
CA ILE A 586 -8.08 -26.01 -2.33
C ILE A 586 -6.68 -25.77 -1.77
N GLY A 587 -6.25 -24.52 -1.56
CA GLY A 587 -4.84 -24.19 -1.36
C GLY A 587 -4.12 -24.72 -0.10
N GLY A 588 -4.82 -25.26 0.92
CA GLY A 588 -4.28 -25.18 2.30
C GLY A 588 -4.25 -26.43 3.15
N LYS A 589 -5.14 -27.38 2.89
CA LYS A 589 -5.22 -28.64 3.65
C LYS A 589 -5.50 -29.87 2.77
N THR A 590 -5.82 -29.64 1.50
CA THR A 590 -6.13 -30.70 0.52
C THR A 590 -4.98 -30.90 -0.45
N LEU A 591 -4.93 -32.06 -1.11
CA LEU A 591 -3.95 -32.36 -2.14
C LEU A 591 -4.00 -31.28 -3.24
N ALA A 592 -2.84 -30.78 -3.67
CA ALA A 592 -2.77 -29.79 -4.75
C ALA A 592 -3.25 -30.42 -6.07
N ARG A 593 -3.83 -29.59 -6.96
CA ARG A 593 -4.32 -30.03 -8.27
C ARG A 593 -3.19 -30.50 -9.20
N TYR A 594 -2.01 -29.93 -9.02
CA TYR A 594 -0.78 -30.26 -9.74
C TYR A 594 0.38 -30.38 -8.76
N ASP A 595 1.43 -31.08 -9.16
CA ASP A 595 2.70 -31.04 -8.45
C ASP A 595 3.23 -29.60 -8.43
N LYS A 596 3.59 -29.12 -7.24
CA LYS A 596 4.10 -27.76 -7.05
C LYS A 596 5.49 -27.66 -7.63
N VAL A 597 5.67 -26.81 -8.63
CA VAL A 597 6.97 -26.56 -9.28
C VAL A 597 7.40 -25.13 -8.96
N HIS A 598 8.37 -25.03 -8.05
CA HIS A 598 8.98 -23.75 -7.67
C HIS A 598 10.08 -23.35 -8.66
N ALA A 599 10.14 -22.06 -8.98
CA ALA A 599 11.21 -21.52 -9.81
C ALA A 599 12.52 -21.54 -9.00
N GLN A 600 13.59 -22.08 -9.59
CA GLN A 600 14.90 -22.08 -8.93
C GLN A 600 15.49 -20.68 -8.94
N ASP A 601 15.94 -20.21 -7.78
CA ASP A 601 16.76 -19.01 -7.63
C ASP A 601 16.16 -17.73 -8.25
N TRP A 602 14.83 -17.66 -8.40
CA TRP A 602 14.15 -16.50 -9.00
C TRP A 602 14.35 -15.20 -8.19
N THR A 603 14.62 -15.31 -6.89
CA THR A 603 14.90 -14.18 -5.99
C THR A 603 16.21 -13.44 -6.29
N PHE A 604 17.02 -13.94 -7.23
CA PHE A 604 18.27 -13.32 -7.69
C PHE A 604 18.07 -12.73 -9.08
N GLN A 605 18.71 -13.31 -10.10
CA GLN A 605 18.76 -12.78 -11.47
C GLN A 605 17.38 -12.37 -12.03
N THR A 606 16.37 -13.24 -11.91
CA THR A 606 15.03 -12.95 -12.46
C THR A 606 14.40 -11.71 -11.83
N LEU A 607 14.53 -11.55 -10.51
CA LEU A 607 14.02 -10.38 -9.80
C LEU A 607 14.85 -9.13 -10.10
N ASP A 608 16.17 -9.24 -10.13
CA ASP A 608 17.09 -8.14 -10.44
C ASP A 608 16.87 -7.59 -11.86
N ASP A 609 16.65 -8.46 -12.84
CA ASP A 609 16.34 -8.08 -14.23
C ASP A 609 15.02 -7.29 -14.31
N ALA A 610 13.99 -7.74 -13.57
CA ALA A 610 12.71 -7.06 -13.51
C ALA A 610 12.82 -5.69 -12.82
N VAL A 611 13.59 -5.61 -11.73
CA VAL A 611 13.90 -4.36 -11.02
C VAL A 611 14.65 -3.38 -11.94
N SER A 612 15.64 -3.86 -12.68
CA SER A 612 16.40 -3.06 -13.65
C SER A 612 15.51 -2.52 -14.78
N THR A 613 14.58 -3.33 -15.26
CA THR A 613 13.59 -2.93 -16.28
C THR A 613 12.71 -1.79 -15.77
N ILE A 614 12.17 -1.90 -14.56
CA ILE A 614 11.38 -0.83 -13.94
C ILE A 614 12.21 0.46 -13.78
N LYS A 615 13.44 0.36 -13.26
CA LYS A 615 14.32 1.54 -13.08
C LYS A 615 14.52 2.29 -14.39
N THR A 616 14.75 1.55 -15.48
CA THR A 616 14.93 2.14 -16.80
C THR A 616 13.67 2.87 -17.25
N ARG A 617 12.50 2.25 -17.12
CA ARG A 617 11.20 2.86 -17.49
C ARG A 617 10.84 4.09 -16.67
N LEU A 618 11.10 4.08 -15.36
CA LEU A 618 10.83 5.23 -14.50
C LEU A 618 11.74 6.43 -14.85
N ARG A 619 13.00 6.17 -15.21
CA ARG A 619 13.93 7.21 -15.69
C ARG A 619 13.51 7.80 -17.02
N GLU A 620 13.08 6.99 -17.98
CA GLU A 620 12.58 7.44 -19.29
C GLU A 620 11.39 8.41 -19.16
N ARG A 621 10.56 8.25 -18.12
CA ARG A 621 9.41 9.11 -17.83
C ARG A 621 9.70 10.25 -16.86
N ALA A 622 10.97 10.50 -16.53
CA ALA A 622 11.41 11.53 -15.58
C ALA A 622 10.72 11.45 -14.19
N CYS A 623 10.35 10.25 -13.73
CA CYS A 623 9.75 10.07 -12.42
C CYS A 623 10.80 10.19 -11.29
N LEU A 624 10.45 10.89 -10.20
CA LEU A 624 11.32 11.08 -9.02
C LEU A 624 11.28 9.90 -8.03
N ALA A 625 10.68 8.78 -8.41
CA ALA A 625 10.48 7.63 -7.54
C ALA A 625 11.82 7.00 -7.11
N THR A 626 12.04 6.91 -5.80
CA THR A 626 13.28 6.39 -5.22
C THR A 626 13.10 4.92 -4.83
N GLU A 627 14.07 4.07 -5.21
CA GLU A 627 14.14 2.68 -4.77
C GLU A 627 14.52 2.59 -3.29
N MET A 628 13.87 1.66 -2.60
CA MET A 628 14.05 1.42 -1.18
C MET A 628 15.05 0.28 -0.94
N VAL A 629 15.77 0.37 0.17
CA VAL A 629 16.56 -0.77 0.67
C VAL A 629 15.58 -1.81 1.21
N SER A 630 15.70 -3.05 0.76
CA SER A 630 14.88 -4.14 1.30
C SER A 630 15.66 -4.98 2.32
N VAL A 631 15.06 -5.16 3.50
CA VAL A 631 15.63 -5.95 4.60
C VAL A 631 14.58 -6.92 5.11
N ASP A 632 14.88 -8.21 5.19
CA ASP A 632 14.00 -9.19 5.83
C ASP A 632 14.58 -9.60 7.19
N VAL A 633 13.78 -9.46 8.26
CA VAL A 633 14.14 -9.87 9.62
C VAL A 633 13.75 -11.32 9.80
N ILE A 634 14.72 -12.21 10.00
CA ILE A 634 14.49 -13.64 10.23
C ILE A 634 14.66 -13.97 11.70
N VAL A 635 13.61 -14.54 12.29
CA VAL A 635 13.58 -14.94 13.70
C VAL A 635 13.31 -16.45 13.82
N PRO A 636 14.33 -17.27 14.12
CA PRO A 636 14.11 -18.66 14.48
C PRO A 636 13.54 -18.71 15.90
N CYS A 637 12.35 -19.28 16.04
CA CYS A 637 11.58 -19.25 17.28
C CYS A 637 11.36 -20.65 17.85
N TYR A 638 11.90 -20.89 19.05
CA TYR A 638 11.73 -22.17 19.75
C TYR A 638 10.65 -22.08 20.84
N ARG A 639 10.52 -20.93 21.52
CA ARG A 639 9.64 -20.80 22.71
C ARG A 639 8.30 -20.14 22.42
N VAL A 640 8.24 -19.33 21.36
CA VAL A 640 7.09 -18.46 21.04
C VAL A 640 6.75 -17.54 22.22
N ASP A 641 7.76 -16.79 22.68
CA ASP A 641 7.56 -15.73 23.67
C ASP A 641 6.91 -14.51 23.00
N LEU A 642 5.62 -14.34 23.23
CA LEU A 642 4.84 -13.27 22.60
C LEU A 642 5.32 -11.88 23.01
N SER A 643 5.90 -11.69 24.20
CA SER A 643 6.37 -10.37 24.64
C SER A 643 7.59 -9.91 23.84
N ILE A 644 8.52 -10.83 23.59
CA ILE A 644 9.73 -10.57 22.80
C ILE A 644 9.36 -10.45 21.33
N LEU A 645 8.55 -11.37 20.80
CA LEU A 645 8.11 -11.32 19.42
C LEU A 645 7.31 -10.04 19.12
N HIS A 646 6.47 -9.58 20.05
CA HIS A 646 5.77 -8.30 19.90
C HIS A 646 6.75 -7.13 19.78
N THR A 647 7.83 -7.13 20.56
CA THR A 647 8.87 -6.09 20.50
C THR A 647 9.58 -6.10 19.14
N ILE A 648 9.96 -7.29 18.63
CA ILE A 648 10.61 -7.43 17.31
C ILE A 648 9.66 -7.01 16.19
N LEU A 649 8.41 -7.47 16.22
CA LEU A 649 7.39 -7.19 15.19
C LEU A 649 6.90 -5.74 15.22
N GLN A 650 7.26 -4.94 16.23
CA GLN A 650 6.96 -3.50 16.31
C GLN A 650 8.10 -2.61 15.80
N LEU A 651 9.26 -3.18 15.44
CA LEU A 651 10.36 -2.40 14.87
C LEU A 651 9.91 -1.67 13.61
N LYS A 652 10.24 -0.38 13.51
CA LYS A 652 9.86 0.47 12.38
C LYS A 652 11.08 0.80 11.52
N PRO A 653 11.04 0.53 10.21
CA PRO A 653 12.07 1.03 9.29
C PRO A 653 11.90 2.53 9.05
N SER A 654 12.87 3.15 8.37
CA SER A 654 12.71 4.49 7.81
C SER A 654 11.79 4.47 6.57
N ASP A 655 11.40 5.66 6.08
CA ASP A 655 10.60 5.82 4.86
C ASP A 655 11.27 5.35 3.56
N SER A 656 12.60 5.11 3.61
CA SER A 656 13.43 4.62 2.50
C SER A 656 13.85 3.16 2.64
N CYS A 657 13.34 2.44 3.65
CA CYS A 657 13.60 1.03 3.89
C CYS A 657 12.29 0.24 3.98
N THR A 658 12.24 -0.95 3.37
CA THR A 658 11.09 -1.85 3.44
C THR A 658 11.45 -3.13 4.16
N VAL A 659 10.60 -3.56 5.10
CA VAL A 659 10.89 -4.70 5.98
C VAL A 659 9.80 -5.75 5.96
N MET A 660 10.19 -7.02 5.97
CA MET A 660 9.33 -8.14 6.30
C MET A 660 9.91 -8.94 7.44
N PHE A 661 9.04 -9.43 8.31
CA PHE A 661 9.38 -10.28 9.44
C PHE A 661 9.04 -11.73 9.11
N ILE A 662 10.03 -12.59 9.13
CA ILE A 662 9.91 -14.01 8.83
C ILE A 662 10.17 -14.79 10.12
N ILE A 663 9.08 -15.26 10.74
CA ILE A 663 9.10 -16.03 11.97
C ILE A 663 9.06 -17.52 11.63
N ILE A 664 10.14 -18.24 11.94
CA ILE A 664 10.23 -19.68 11.76
C ILE A 664 10.09 -20.36 13.11
N VAL A 665 8.91 -20.88 13.41
CA VAL A 665 8.63 -21.65 14.63
C VAL A 665 9.25 -23.04 14.48
N ASP A 666 10.37 -23.27 15.17
CA ASP A 666 11.11 -24.53 15.15
C ASP A 666 10.45 -25.62 16.01
N ASN A 667 9.82 -25.24 17.12
CA ASN A 667 9.12 -26.17 18.00
C ASN A 667 7.61 -26.15 17.70
N PRO A 668 7.06 -27.13 16.96
CA PRO A 668 5.62 -27.19 16.66
C PRO A 668 4.74 -27.40 17.90
N LEU A 669 5.34 -27.80 19.03
CA LEU A 669 4.63 -28.00 20.30
C LEU A 669 4.66 -26.76 21.21
N ALA A 670 5.13 -25.61 20.73
CA ALA A 670 5.14 -24.40 21.52
C ALA A 670 3.69 -23.93 21.83
N PRO A 671 3.39 -23.50 23.06
CA PRO A 671 2.01 -23.30 23.52
C PRO A 671 1.31 -22.11 22.84
N ASN A 672 2.06 -21.08 22.41
CA ASN A 672 1.51 -19.79 21.99
C ASN A 672 1.41 -19.62 20.46
N ILE A 673 1.56 -20.69 19.68
CA ILE A 673 1.53 -20.61 18.21
C ILE A 673 0.22 -20.03 17.68
N ALA A 674 -0.92 -20.54 18.18
CA ALA A 674 -2.24 -20.08 17.74
C ALA A 674 -2.49 -18.60 18.08
N GLU A 675 -1.95 -18.12 19.20
CA GLU A 675 -2.06 -16.71 19.58
C GLU A 675 -1.14 -15.81 18.74
N LEU A 676 0.07 -16.28 18.42
CA LEU A 676 0.98 -15.61 17.47
C LEU A 676 0.31 -15.42 16.10
N GLU A 677 -0.29 -16.48 15.55
CA GLU A 677 -1.00 -16.41 14.27
C GLU A 677 -2.19 -15.45 14.34
N LYS A 678 -3.01 -15.55 15.38
CA LYS A 678 -4.16 -14.64 15.59
C LYS A 678 -3.73 -13.17 15.62
N LEU A 679 -2.64 -12.86 16.32
CA LEU A 679 -2.18 -11.49 16.52
C LEU A 679 -1.48 -10.89 15.31
N PHE A 680 -0.78 -11.68 14.50
CA PHE A 680 0.13 -11.12 13.49
C PHE A 680 0.02 -11.73 12.10
N ALA A 681 -0.64 -12.88 11.90
CA ALA A 681 -0.71 -13.49 10.57
C ALA A 681 -1.49 -12.63 9.56
N HIS A 682 -2.36 -11.71 10.01
CA HIS A 682 -3.09 -10.81 9.10
C HIS A 682 -2.21 -9.67 8.54
N ARG A 683 -1.02 -9.44 9.10
CA ARG A 683 -0.12 -8.38 8.65
C ARG A 683 0.61 -8.79 7.38
N SER A 684 0.60 -7.92 6.36
CA SER A 684 1.27 -8.17 5.08
C SER A 684 2.81 -8.21 5.18
N ASP A 685 3.37 -7.59 6.22
CA ASP A 685 4.80 -7.56 6.48
C ASP A 685 5.25 -8.72 7.40
N VAL A 686 4.38 -9.66 7.77
CA VAL A 686 4.72 -10.78 8.67
C VAL A 686 4.43 -12.13 8.01
N ARG A 687 5.42 -13.02 8.03
CA ARG A 687 5.29 -14.42 7.61
C ARG A 687 5.60 -15.34 8.77
N ILE A 688 4.64 -16.18 9.14
CA ILE A 688 4.82 -17.22 10.16
C ILE A 688 4.91 -18.58 9.45
N ARG A 689 5.91 -19.38 9.80
CA ARG A 689 6.11 -20.75 9.30
C ARG A 689 6.41 -21.67 10.45
N ILE A 690 5.77 -22.84 10.49
CA ILE A 690 5.96 -23.83 11.55
C ILE A 690 6.70 -25.03 10.96
N ASN A 691 7.78 -25.48 11.60
CA ASN A 691 8.48 -26.71 11.26
C ASN A 691 7.68 -27.91 11.76
N GLU A 692 7.66 -29.02 11.00
CA GLU A 692 6.98 -30.25 11.42
C GLU A 692 7.64 -30.90 12.63
N VAL A 693 8.95 -30.69 12.81
CA VAL A 693 9.75 -31.19 13.92
C VAL A 693 10.79 -30.15 14.32
N ASN A 694 11.20 -30.19 15.59
CA ASN A 694 12.35 -29.43 16.09
C ASN A 694 13.62 -29.84 15.32
N SER A 695 14.05 -28.96 14.42
CA SER A 695 15.18 -29.14 13.51
C SER A 695 16.38 -28.29 13.92
N GLY A 696 16.21 -27.37 14.86
CA GLY A 696 17.24 -26.50 15.41
C GLY A 696 17.34 -25.15 14.69
N ALA A 697 18.14 -24.25 15.30
CA ALA A 697 18.28 -22.87 14.85
C ALA A 697 18.89 -22.76 13.44
N SER A 698 19.95 -23.50 13.12
CA SER A 698 20.59 -23.48 11.79
C SER A 698 19.60 -23.83 10.68
N TYR A 699 18.81 -24.90 10.86
CA TYR A 699 17.78 -25.27 9.90
C TYR A 699 16.71 -24.18 9.74
N SER A 700 16.26 -23.62 10.87
CA SER A 700 15.24 -22.57 10.88
C SER A 700 15.71 -21.28 10.20
N ARG A 701 16.97 -20.87 10.42
CA ARG A 701 17.59 -19.73 9.72
C ARG A 701 17.69 -19.98 8.22
N ASN A 702 18.12 -21.18 7.81
CA ASN A 702 18.16 -21.57 6.40
C ASN A 702 16.77 -21.54 5.76
N ARG A 703 15.73 -22.04 6.45
CA ARG A 703 14.34 -21.96 5.97
C ARG A 703 13.88 -20.50 5.83
N GLY A 704 14.20 -19.65 6.81
CA GLY A 704 13.92 -18.22 6.73
C GLY A 704 14.58 -17.56 5.50
N MET A 705 15.85 -17.89 5.23
CA MET A 705 16.58 -17.34 4.06
C MET A 705 15.97 -17.75 2.72
N LEU A 706 15.35 -18.93 2.65
CA LEU A 706 14.62 -19.41 1.48
C LEU A 706 13.30 -18.64 1.25
N GLU A 707 12.66 -18.17 2.33
CA GLU A 707 11.44 -17.35 2.26
C GLU A 707 11.73 -15.88 1.91
N SER A 708 12.95 -15.42 2.17
CA SER A 708 13.41 -14.05 1.96
C SER A 708 13.76 -13.77 0.50
N ALA A 709 13.26 -12.64 -0.02
CA ALA A 709 13.62 -12.07 -1.33
C ALA A 709 14.19 -10.64 -1.23
N ALA A 710 14.46 -10.19 0.00
CA ALA A 710 15.14 -8.92 0.26
C ALA A 710 16.61 -8.95 -0.14
N ASP A 711 17.17 -7.74 -0.29
CA ASP A 711 18.59 -7.55 -0.61
C ASP A 711 19.47 -7.92 0.58
N TRP A 712 18.96 -7.73 1.79
CA TRP A 712 19.61 -8.02 3.05
C TRP A 712 18.72 -8.83 3.97
N VAL A 713 19.33 -9.70 4.76
CA VAL A 713 18.68 -10.42 5.85
C VAL A 713 19.26 -9.95 7.17
N TYR A 714 18.39 -9.66 8.12
CA TYR A 714 18.75 -9.37 9.50
C TYR A 714 18.31 -10.53 10.41
N PHE A 715 19.26 -11.27 10.95
CA PHE A 715 19.01 -12.28 11.96
C PHE A 715 18.85 -11.64 13.35
N LEU A 716 17.77 -12.02 14.02
CA LEU A 716 17.52 -11.78 15.44
C LEU A 716 17.04 -13.10 16.06
N ASP A 717 17.38 -13.35 17.32
CA ASP A 717 16.92 -14.55 18.02
C ASP A 717 15.59 -14.30 18.76
N ASP A 718 14.84 -15.36 19.07
CA ASP A 718 13.54 -15.24 19.75
C ASP A 718 13.61 -14.88 21.24
N ASP A 719 14.81 -14.70 21.76
CA ASP A 719 15.07 -14.27 23.12
C ASP A 719 15.75 -12.91 23.22
N VAL A 720 15.88 -12.14 22.16
CA VAL A 720 16.56 -10.83 22.24
C VAL A 720 15.62 -9.63 22.17
N VAL A 721 16.00 -8.55 22.87
CA VAL A 721 15.28 -7.27 22.88
C VAL A 721 16.07 -6.24 22.06
N PRO A 722 15.70 -5.98 20.79
CA PRO A 722 16.35 -4.97 19.98
C PRO A 722 16.02 -3.55 20.45
N SER A 723 16.92 -2.61 20.18
CA SER A 723 16.64 -1.18 20.31
C SER A 723 15.58 -0.73 19.30
N PRO A 724 14.68 0.23 19.64
CA PRO A 724 13.60 0.63 18.76
C PRO A 724 14.04 1.17 17.38
N ASP A 725 15.23 1.76 17.31
CA ASP A 725 15.86 2.38 16.14
C ASP A 725 16.82 1.45 15.39
N VAL A 726 16.87 0.16 15.75
CA VAL A 726 17.86 -0.78 15.19
C VAL A 726 17.78 -0.90 13.66
N LEU A 727 16.57 -0.83 13.07
CA LEU A 727 16.38 -0.90 11.61
C LEU A 727 16.85 0.36 10.89
N ILE A 728 16.78 1.52 11.55
CA ILE A 728 17.29 2.79 11.01
C ILE A 728 18.83 2.73 10.96
N HIS A 729 19.45 2.21 12.02
CA HIS A 729 20.90 2.00 12.06
C HIS A 729 21.37 0.94 11.04
N ALA A 730 20.60 -0.13 10.88
CA ALA A 730 20.83 -1.16 9.86
C ALA A 730 20.83 -0.57 8.45
N GLU A 731 19.83 0.22 8.09
CA GLU A 731 19.77 0.87 6.78
C GLU A 731 20.96 1.83 6.57
N LYS A 732 21.27 2.65 7.58
CA LYS A 732 22.37 3.63 7.49
C LYS A 732 23.70 2.95 7.14
N ILE A 733 24.02 1.82 7.80
CA ILE A 733 25.27 1.10 7.55
C ILE A 733 25.25 0.34 6.22
N ILE A 734 24.10 -0.22 5.83
CA ILE A 734 23.90 -0.84 4.51
C ILE A 734 24.19 0.16 3.39
N ARG A 735 23.66 1.38 3.50
CA ARG A 735 23.88 2.44 2.51
C ARG A 735 25.32 2.94 2.49
N ALA A 736 26.00 2.96 3.64
CA ALA A 736 27.40 3.37 3.73
C ALA A 736 28.36 2.33 3.10
N HIS A 737 27.99 1.04 3.13
CA HIS A 737 28.81 -0.06 2.63
C HIS A 737 27.98 -1.04 1.76
N PRO A 738 27.49 -0.59 0.59
CA PRO A 738 26.59 -1.36 -0.25
C PRO A 738 27.24 -2.57 -0.92
N ASP A 739 28.55 -2.80 -0.74
CA ASP A 739 29.33 -3.96 -1.20
C ASP A 739 29.83 -4.88 -0.06
N ALA A 740 29.40 -4.66 1.19
CA ALA A 740 29.76 -5.53 2.32
C ALA A 740 29.14 -6.93 2.22
N ALA A 741 29.83 -7.94 2.76
CA ALA A 741 29.28 -9.28 2.96
C ALA A 741 28.14 -9.27 3.99
N GLY A 742 28.21 -8.34 4.96
CA GLY A 742 27.24 -8.21 6.04
C GLY A 742 27.72 -7.24 7.13
N PHE A 743 26.95 -7.14 8.20
CA PHE A 743 27.19 -6.23 9.31
C PHE A 743 27.00 -6.94 10.65
N VAL A 744 27.88 -6.66 11.60
CA VAL A 744 27.85 -7.24 12.94
C VAL A 744 27.45 -6.17 13.93
N GLY A 745 26.34 -6.37 14.64
CA GLY A 745 25.91 -5.48 15.71
C GLY A 745 26.43 -5.94 17.09
N ASN A 746 26.16 -5.13 18.12
CA ASN A 746 26.50 -5.47 19.50
C ASN A 746 25.32 -6.15 20.20
N THR A 747 25.60 -7.27 20.87
CA THR A 747 24.64 -7.93 21.77
C THR A 747 25.11 -7.78 23.21
N GLY A 748 24.38 -6.97 23.98
CA GLY A 748 24.64 -6.71 25.39
C GLY A 748 23.79 -7.58 26.32
N PHE A 749 24.07 -7.51 27.62
CA PHE A 749 23.30 -8.15 28.68
C PHE A 749 22.78 -7.10 29.68
N PRO A 750 21.63 -7.34 30.33
CA PRO A 750 21.20 -6.54 31.47
C PRO A 750 22.25 -6.52 32.58
N PRO A 751 22.23 -5.52 33.49
CA PRO A 751 23.17 -5.47 34.61
C PRO A 751 23.28 -6.81 35.35
N ALA A 752 24.51 -7.27 35.58
CA ALA A 752 24.80 -8.51 36.29
C ALA A 752 24.50 -8.34 37.79
N ASN A 753 23.33 -8.81 38.21
CA ASN A 753 22.80 -8.63 39.57
C ASN A 753 22.99 -9.84 40.48
N THR A 754 23.53 -10.96 39.97
CA THR A 754 23.72 -12.21 40.71
C THR A 754 25.13 -12.75 40.54
N VAL A 755 25.58 -13.58 41.49
CA VAL A 755 26.88 -14.25 41.44
C VAL A 755 27.09 -14.95 40.09
N PHE A 756 26.09 -15.71 39.64
CA PHE A 756 26.18 -16.45 38.38
C PHE A 756 26.25 -15.53 37.15
N THR A 757 25.48 -14.44 37.11
CA THR A 757 25.48 -13.51 35.97
C THR A 757 26.79 -12.72 35.85
N ALA A 758 27.42 -12.34 36.96
CA ALA A 758 28.77 -11.76 36.92
C ALA A 758 29.82 -12.82 36.57
N ALA A 759 29.70 -14.04 37.10
CA ALA A 759 30.60 -15.15 36.78
C ALA A 759 30.63 -15.46 35.27
N LEU A 760 29.48 -15.33 34.59
CA LEU A 760 29.41 -15.48 33.13
C LEU A 760 30.29 -14.49 32.38
N HIS A 761 30.19 -13.19 32.70
CA HIS A 761 31.06 -12.17 32.10
C HIS A 761 32.55 -12.45 32.40
N LEU A 762 32.86 -12.78 33.65
CA LEU A 762 34.24 -13.05 34.09
C LEU A 762 34.84 -14.29 33.41
N SER A 763 34.02 -15.29 33.11
CA SER A 763 34.48 -16.53 32.47
C SER A 763 34.99 -16.33 31.04
N GLY A 764 34.62 -15.22 30.38
CA GLY A 764 35.03 -14.89 29.01
C GLY A 764 34.23 -15.63 27.92
N VAL A 765 33.20 -16.41 28.25
CA VAL A 765 32.40 -17.16 27.26
C VAL A 765 31.54 -16.26 26.36
N THR A 766 31.28 -15.01 26.75
CA THR A 766 30.52 -14.01 25.96
C THR A 766 31.41 -12.94 25.32
N TYR A 767 32.72 -13.16 25.25
CA TYR A 767 33.70 -12.09 24.99
C TYR A 767 33.71 -11.52 23.57
N PHE A 768 33.02 -12.13 22.61
CA PHE A 768 32.90 -11.63 21.23
C PHE A 768 31.49 -11.14 20.87
N TRP A 769 30.56 -11.07 21.83
CA TRP A 769 29.18 -10.61 21.58
C TRP A 769 29.10 -9.09 21.34
N ASP A 770 30.11 -8.36 21.80
CA ASP A 770 30.32 -6.92 21.61
C ASP A 770 31.51 -6.64 20.65
N ILE A 771 31.83 -7.59 19.77
CA ILE A 771 33.00 -7.49 18.87
C ILE A 771 32.93 -6.27 17.94
N ALA A 772 31.73 -5.79 17.62
CA ALA A 772 31.53 -4.60 16.80
C ALA A 772 31.99 -3.30 17.51
N SER A 773 32.07 -3.28 18.84
CA SER A 773 32.67 -2.18 19.60
C SER A 773 34.19 -2.26 19.64
N LYS A 774 34.74 -3.43 19.31
CA LYS A 774 36.17 -3.73 19.37
C LYS A 774 36.78 -3.47 18.01
N ILE A 775 36.39 -4.24 17.00
CA ILE A 775 36.95 -4.18 15.65
C ILE A 775 36.01 -3.37 14.77
N ALA A 776 36.50 -2.31 14.12
CA ALA A 776 35.68 -1.47 13.26
C ALA A 776 35.53 -2.03 11.82
N ASN A 777 36.64 -2.45 11.21
CA ASN A 777 36.70 -2.86 9.81
C ASN A 777 37.06 -4.35 9.66
N ASP A 778 36.42 -5.01 8.69
CA ASP A 778 36.62 -6.44 8.38
C ASP A 778 36.49 -7.31 9.64
N VAL A 779 35.34 -7.17 10.31
CA VAL A 779 34.97 -7.97 11.48
C VAL A 779 34.96 -9.45 11.07
N PRO A 780 35.60 -10.35 11.82
CA PRO A 780 35.79 -11.72 11.35
C PRO A 780 34.47 -12.50 11.29
N TRP A 781 33.56 -12.25 12.24
CA TRP A 781 32.23 -12.86 12.37
C TRP A 781 31.41 -12.13 13.44
N GLY A 782 30.11 -12.39 13.47
CA GLY A 782 29.18 -11.91 14.50
C GLY A 782 28.29 -13.04 15.03
N VAL A 783 27.51 -12.75 16.06
CA VAL A 783 26.48 -13.67 16.57
C VAL A 783 25.16 -13.40 15.87
N THR A 784 24.42 -14.45 15.53
CA THR A 784 23.13 -14.34 14.82
C THR A 784 22.04 -13.62 15.62
N ALA A 785 22.21 -13.49 16.93
CA ALA A 785 21.43 -12.58 17.77
C ALA A 785 21.41 -11.13 17.28
N ASN A 786 22.41 -10.70 16.49
CA ASN A 786 22.50 -9.36 15.92
C ASN A 786 23.42 -9.32 14.68
N LEU A 787 23.01 -10.01 13.61
CA LEU A 787 23.81 -10.17 12.38
C LEU A 787 22.99 -9.82 11.13
N ILE A 788 23.53 -8.95 10.28
CA ILE A 788 23.01 -8.72 8.92
C ILE A 788 23.91 -9.42 7.91
N ALA A 789 23.32 -10.05 6.91
CA ALA A 789 24.03 -10.66 5.80
C ALA A 789 23.40 -10.25 4.47
N ARG A 790 24.25 -10.08 3.43
CA ARG A 790 23.78 -9.87 2.06
C ARG A 790 23.06 -11.11 1.56
N ARG A 791 21.92 -10.88 0.90
CA ARG A 791 21.03 -11.93 0.39
C ARG A 791 20.81 -11.87 -1.13
N ASN A 792 20.93 -10.73 -1.80
CA ASN A 792 20.77 -10.63 -3.26
C ASN A 792 21.96 -11.14 -4.08
N VAL A 793 22.72 -12.12 -3.59
CA VAL A 793 23.83 -12.75 -4.32
C VAL A 793 23.72 -14.27 -4.24
N PRO A 794 23.90 -15.01 -5.36
CA PRO A 794 23.74 -16.46 -5.40
C PRO A 794 24.99 -17.17 -4.86
N ASP A 795 25.32 -16.94 -3.58
CA ASP A 795 26.52 -17.48 -2.95
C ASP A 795 26.38 -18.92 -2.42
N GLY A 796 25.15 -19.44 -2.35
CA GLY A 796 24.86 -20.79 -1.87
C GLY A 796 25.16 -21.03 -0.39
N VAL A 797 25.52 -19.99 0.37
CA VAL A 797 25.97 -20.13 1.77
C VAL A 797 24.78 -20.37 2.68
N LYS A 798 24.88 -21.42 3.51
CA LYS A 798 23.87 -21.86 4.49
C LYS A 798 24.53 -22.12 5.84
N PHE A 799 23.75 -22.05 6.92
CA PHE A 799 24.19 -22.53 8.22
C PHE A 799 24.37 -24.04 8.19
N ASP A 800 25.56 -24.54 8.51
CA ASP A 800 25.84 -25.97 8.56
C ASP A 800 25.03 -26.65 9.68
N LEU A 801 24.46 -27.81 9.35
CA LEU A 801 23.65 -28.62 10.26
C LEU A 801 24.52 -29.59 11.09
N CYS A 802 25.83 -29.64 10.87
CA CYS A 802 26.76 -30.43 11.67
C CYS A 802 26.91 -29.91 13.10
N PHE A 803 26.61 -28.63 13.34
CA PHE A 803 26.65 -28.00 14.65
C PHE A 803 25.47 -28.45 15.53
N PRO A 804 25.62 -28.50 16.87
CA PRO A 804 24.54 -28.88 17.76
C PRO A 804 23.32 -27.96 17.62
N ARG A 805 22.11 -28.49 17.86
CA ARG A 805 20.86 -27.69 17.83
C ARG A 805 20.88 -26.49 18.78
N THR A 806 21.67 -26.58 19.85
CA THR A 806 21.91 -25.55 20.86
C THR A 806 22.90 -24.47 20.44
N GLY A 807 23.50 -24.59 19.25
CA GLY A 807 24.53 -23.69 18.72
C GLY A 807 25.97 -24.08 19.09
N GLY A 808 26.91 -23.39 18.46
CA GLY A 808 28.35 -23.49 18.67
C GLY A 808 29.16 -23.55 17.40
N GLY A 809 29.39 -22.40 16.78
CA GLY A 809 30.30 -22.22 15.66
C GLY A 809 29.62 -22.06 14.29
N GLU A 810 28.32 -22.29 14.19
CA GLU A 810 27.54 -22.11 12.97
C GLU A 810 27.57 -20.66 12.46
N ASP A 811 27.52 -19.69 13.38
CA ASP A 811 27.56 -18.27 13.04
C ASP A 811 28.91 -17.87 12.43
N ILE A 812 29.99 -18.45 12.97
CA ILE A 812 31.37 -18.23 12.51
C ILE A 812 31.54 -18.83 11.12
N ASP A 813 31.16 -20.08 10.96
CA ASP A 813 31.22 -20.78 9.67
C ASP A 813 30.43 -20.03 8.59
N PHE A 814 29.20 -19.61 8.89
CA PHE A 814 28.37 -18.81 8.00
C PHE A 814 29.04 -17.50 7.58
N CYS A 815 29.54 -16.70 8.54
CA CYS A 815 30.24 -15.46 8.25
C CYS A 815 31.50 -15.70 7.40
N ARG A 816 32.25 -16.77 7.68
CA ARG A 816 33.48 -17.11 6.95
C ARG A 816 33.19 -17.47 5.50
N GLN A 817 32.19 -18.30 5.25
CA GLN A 817 31.78 -18.67 3.90
C GLN A 817 31.25 -17.47 3.12
N LYS A 818 30.36 -16.64 3.72
CA LYS A 818 29.87 -15.38 3.11
C LYS A 818 31.01 -14.44 2.77
N ARG A 819 31.94 -14.23 3.70
CA ARG A 819 33.12 -13.37 3.48
C ARG A 819 33.99 -13.91 2.36
N LYS A 820 34.24 -15.22 2.33
CA LYS A 820 35.07 -15.86 1.30
C LYS A 820 34.49 -15.63 -0.11
N TYR A 821 33.18 -15.84 -0.26
CA TYR A 821 32.48 -15.57 -1.53
C TYR A 821 32.51 -14.08 -1.89
N SER A 822 32.18 -13.20 -0.94
CA SER A 822 32.17 -11.75 -1.17
C SER A 822 33.52 -11.25 -1.70
N ILE A 823 34.62 -11.67 -1.06
CA ILE A 823 35.97 -11.28 -1.49
C ILE A 823 36.37 -11.92 -2.83
N SER A 824 35.96 -13.17 -3.11
CA SER A 824 36.24 -13.78 -4.42
C SER A 824 35.56 -13.05 -5.58
N GLU A 825 34.42 -12.41 -5.31
CA GLU A 825 33.70 -11.56 -6.26
C GLU A 825 34.17 -10.09 -6.27
N GLY A 826 35.31 -9.78 -5.64
CA GLY A 826 35.87 -8.42 -5.60
C GLY A 826 35.12 -7.45 -4.68
N ARG A 827 34.23 -7.95 -3.81
CA ARG A 827 33.46 -7.16 -2.84
C ARG A 827 34.15 -7.15 -1.46
N GLN A 828 33.48 -6.56 -0.46
CA GLN A 828 34.05 -6.31 0.87
C GLN A 828 33.64 -7.39 1.89
N GLY A 829 34.37 -7.44 3.01
CA GLY A 829 34.06 -8.33 4.15
C GLY A 829 32.89 -7.83 5.02
N PHE A 830 32.87 -8.25 6.28
CA PHE A 830 31.88 -7.77 7.25
C PHE A 830 32.34 -6.46 7.91
N PHE A 831 31.41 -5.55 8.19
CA PHE A 831 31.69 -4.31 8.92
C PHE A 831 31.03 -4.30 10.29
N ALA A 832 31.60 -3.53 11.22
CA ALA A 832 30.98 -3.30 12.50
C ALA A 832 29.84 -2.29 12.40
N ALA A 833 28.74 -2.58 13.09
CA ALA A 833 27.60 -1.70 13.27
C ALA A 833 27.33 -1.51 14.76
N PRO A 834 28.19 -0.75 15.48
CA PRO A 834 28.13 -0.67 16.95
C PRO A 834 26.83 -0.04 17.50
N ASP A 835 26.17 0.77 16.68
CA ASP A 835 24.88 1.40 17.00
C ASP A 835 23.69 0.45 16.86
N MET A 836 23.84 -0.67 16.12
CA MET A 836 22.86 -1.74 16.15
C MET A 836 22.97 -2.49 17.47
N LYS A 837 22.16 -2.10 18.45
CA LYS A 837 22.20 -2.63 19.81
C LYS A 837 21.02 -3.53 20.10
N VAL A 838 21.34 -4.70 20.64
CA VAL A 838 20.37 -5.72 21.05
C VAL A 838 20.71 -6.15 22.48
N THR A 839 19.71 -6.38 23.32
CA THR A 839 19.89 -6.86 24.69
C THR A 839 19.41 -8.30 24.80
N HIS A 840 20.32 -9.21 25.15
CA HIS A 840 19.99 -10.60 25.43
C HIS A 840 19.69 -10.76 26.95
N PRO A 841 18.52 -11.27 27.36
CA PRO A 841 18.17 -11.51 28.74
C PRO A 841 19.03 -12.61 29.34
N TRP A 842 19.22 -12.61 30.66
CA TRP A 842 19.98 -13.69 31.28
C TRP A 842 19.30 -15.05 31.06
N TRP A 843 20.03 -16.02 30.52
CA TRP A 843 19.52 -17.38 30.33
C TRP A 843 18.98 -17.96 31.65
N ASN A 844 17.87 -18.70 31.57
CA ASN A 844 17.17 -19.24 32.75
C ASN A 844 16.87 -18.17 33.81
N HIS A 845 16.63 -16.92 33.41
CA HIS A 845 16.44 -15.76 34.29
C HIS A 845 17.62 -15.55 35.25
N GLY A 846 18.84 -15.83 34.80
CA GLY A 846 20.07 -15.72 35.59
C GLY A 846 20.28 -16.84 36.62
N ARG A 847 19.47 -17.91 36.57
CA ARG A 847 19.68 -19.11 37.39
C ARG A 847 20.85 -19.93 36.85
N ARG A 848 21.57 -20.58 37.78
CA ARG A 848 22.75 -21.41 37.48
C ARG A 848 22.46 -22.48 36.44
N SER A 849 23.25 -22.51 35.38
CA SER A 849 23.22 -23.58 34.38
C SER A 849 24.56 -23.71 33.67
N TYR A 850 25.25 -24.82 33.90
CA TYR A 850 26.56 -25.11 33.31
C TYR A 850 26.43 -25.87 31.98
N TRP A 851 25.34 -26.63 31.83
CA TRP A 851 25.09 -27.50 30.67
C TRP A 851 25.07 -26.76 29.34
N ARG A 852 24.55 -25.52 29.33
CA ARG A 852 24.48 -24.70 28.11
C ARG A 852 25.87 -24.39 27.56
N PHE A 853 26.79 -23.93 28.41
CA PHE A 853 28.16 -23.58 28.01
C PHE A 853 28.98 -24.81 27.62
N TYR A 854 28.72 -25.96 28.27
CA TYR A 854 29.25 -27.23 27.83
C TYR A 854 28.82 -27.57 26.39
N MET A 855 27.50 -27.57 26.12
CA MET A 855 26.97 -27.93 24.81
C MET A 855 27.37 -26.95 23.71
N TRP A 856 27.40 -25.66 24.01
CA TRP A 856 27.87 -24.63 23.08
C TRP A 856 29.31 -24.90 22.65
N SER A 857 30.18 -25.15 23.63
CA SER A 857 31.59 -25.45 23.36
C SER A 857 31.84 -26.81 22.69
N VAL A 858 30.93 -27.79 22.79
CA VAL A 858 31.00 -29.03 21.99
C VAL A 858 30.93 -28.72 20.50
N GLY A 859 30.08 -27.76 20.11
CA GLY A 859 29.99 -27.23 18.75
C GLY A 859 31.27 -26.50 18.35
N ASP A 860 31.73 -25.54 19.17
CA ASP A 860 32.91 -24.72 18.89
C ASP A 860 34.16 -25.55 18.59
N GLY A 861 34.29 -26.73 19.21
CA GLY A 861 35.41 -27.63 18.94
C GLY A 861 35.52 -28.04 17.46
N ALA A 862 34.44 -27.97 16.68
CA ALA A 862 34.43 -28.35 15.26
C ALA A 862 35.17 -27.31 14.40
N LEU A 863 35.16 -26.03 14.81
CA LEU A 863 35.87 -24.95 14.15
C LEU A 863 37.38 -25.19 14.09
N VAL A 864 37.93 -25.91 15.08
CA VAL A 864 39.37 -26.21 15.15
C VAL A 864 39.83 -27.11 14.00
N ALA A 865 38.93 -27.97 13.52
CA ALA A 865 39.18 -28.83 12.36
C ALA A 865 38.83 -28.14 11.04
N MET A 866 37.73 -27.37 11.01
CA MET A 866 37.27 -26.67 9.80
C MET A 866 38.19 -25.51 9.39
N TYR A 867 38.69 -24.76 10.36
CA TYR A 867 39.45 -23.52 10.15
C TYR A 867 40.80 -23.55 10.87
N PRO A 868 41.70 -24.47 10.48
CA PRO A 868 43.00 -24.63 11.13
C PRO A 868 43.89 -23.39 11.03
N GLU A 869 43.64 -22.49 10.07
CA GLU A 869 44.37 -21.23 9.90
C GLU A 869 44.05 -20.20 11.00
N HIS A 870 42.91 -20.33 11.69
CA HIS A 870 42.53 -19.49 12.84
C HIS A 870 42.79 -20.20 14.17
N CYS A 871 43.70 -21.16 14.18
CA CYS A 871 44.04 -21.93 15.37
C CYS A 871 45.51 -21.77 15.73
N TYR A 872 45.79 -21.66 17.02
CA TYR A 872 47.14 -21.69 17.56
C TYR A 872 47.32 -22.91 18.47
N ARG A 873 48.56 -23.40 18.61
CA ARG A 873 48.87 -24.57 19.42
C ARG A 873 49.46 -24.15 20.76
N VAL A 874 48.89 -24.67 21.84
CA VAL A 874 49.44 -24.54 23.19
C VAL A 874 49.91 -25.93 23.63
N TRP A 875 51.19 -26.05 23.96
CA TRP A 875 51.79 -27.34 24.31
C TRP A 875 51.42 -27.84 25.71
N LEU A 876 51.04 -26.93 26.61
CA LEU A 876 50.56 -27.28 27.94
C LEU A 876 49.05 -27.57 27.91
N PRO A 877 48.59 -28.64 28.58
CA PRO A 877 47.17 -28.98 28.60
C PRO A 877 46.35 -27.91 29.35
N ASN A 878 45.14 -27.63 28.86
CA ASN A 878 44.17 -26.85 29.64
C ASN A 878 43.51 -27.70 30.73
N SER A 879 42.59 -27.12 31.51
CA SER A 879 41.98 -27.82 32.64
C SER A 879 41.25 -29.10 32.22
N ALA A 880 40.54 -29.07 31.09
CA ALA A 880 39.83 -30.22 30.56
C ALA A 880 40.75 -31.34 30.08
N GLU A 881 41.81 -30.99 29.35
CA GLU A 881 42.83 -31.94 28.88
C GLU A 881 43.57 -32.57 30.07
N THR A 882 43.93 -31.77 31.09
CA THR A 882 44.54 -32.28 32.32
C THR A 882 43.60 -33.20 33.11
N LEU A 883 42.33 -32.82 33.26
CA LEU A 883 41.32 -33.67 33.92
C LEU A 883 41.12 -34.99 33.14
N PHE A 884 41.10 -34.94 31.82
CA PHE A 884 41.01 -36.13 30.98
C PHE A 884 42.24 -37.05 31.15
N LEU A 885 43.45 -36.49 31.21
CA LEU A 885 44.66 -37.26 31.51
C LEU A 885 44.55 -37.95 32.88
N TRP A 886 44.02 -37.28 33.91
CA TRP A 886 43.79 -37.91 35.21
C TRP A 886 42.76 -39.03 35.15
N VAL A 887 41.72 -38.92 34.33
CA VAL A 887 40.77 -40.02 34.07
C VAL A 887 41.49 -41.21 33.42
N CYS A 888 42.38 -40.97 32.46
CA CYS A 888 43.20 -42.03 31.86
C CYS A 888 44.14 -42.70 32.89
N VAL A 889 44.78 -41.91 33.76
CA VAL A 889 45.63 -42.43 34.85
C VAL A 889 44.80 -43.24 35.84
N ALA A 890 43.61 -42.77 36.23
CA ALA A 890 42.70 -43.52 37.09
C ALA A 890 42.30 -44.86 36.47
N GLY A 891 41.92 -44.86 35.18
CA GLY A 891 41.59 -46.07 34.44
C GLY A 891 42.75 -47.05 34.39
N PHE A 892 43.97 -46.57 34.12
CA PHE A 892 45.18 -47.38 34.14
C PHE A 892 45.44 -47.98 35.53
N MET A 893 45.36 -47.18 36.61
CA MET A 893 45.53 -47.66 37.98
C MET A 893 44.50 -48.74 38.34
N ILE A 894 43.23 -48.53 37.98
CA ILE A 894 42.15 -49.51 38.21
C ILE A 894 42.42 -50.80 37.44
N CYS A 895 42.88 -50.73 36.18
CA CYS A 895 43.27 -51.90 35.40
C CYS A 895 44.46 -52.66 36.01
N GLN A 896 45.32 -51.98 36.78
CA GLN A 896 46.43 -52.58 37.54
C GLN A 896 46.03 -53.02 38.96
N GLY A 897 44.74 -52.96 39.33
CA GLY A 897 44.25 -53.33 40.66
C GLY A 897 44.57 -52.32 41.77
N MET A 898 45.00 -51.10 41.43
CA MET A 898 45.34 -50.04 42.38
C MET A 898 44.14 -49.10 42.61
N TRP A 899 43.98 -48.61 43.85
CA TRP A 899 43.02 -47.54 44.14
C TRP A 899 43.50 -46.21 43.50
N PRO A 900 42.65 -45.48 42.75
CA PRO A 900 43.06 -44.33 41.93
C PRO A 900 43.31 -43.04 42.74
N GLN A 901 43.84 -43.14 43.97
CA GLN A 901 44.07 -42.02 44.88
C GLN A 901 44.89 -40.87 44.27
N TYR A 902 45.95 -41.18 43.51
CA TYR A 902 46.81 -40.17 42.90
C TYR A 902 46.10 -39.43 41.78
N ALA A 903 45.28 -40.13 40.99
CA ALA A 903 44.45 -39.52 39.96
C ALA A 903 43.36 -38.64 40.55
N LEU A 904 42.72 -39.07 41.65
CA LEU A 904 41.73 -38.28 42.37
C LEU A 904 42.33 -37.01 42.98
N ARG A 905 43.52 -37.11 43.61
CA ARG A 905 44.27 -35.95 44.12
C ARG A 905 44.68 -35.01 42.99
N GLY A 906 45.21 -35.55 41.88
CA GLY A 906 45.61 -34.78 40.72
C GLY A 906 44.44 -34.01 40.08
N ALA A 907 43.27 -34.66 39.96
CA ALA A 907 42.05 -34.00 39.49
C ALA A 907 41.61 -32.87 40.44
N LEU A 908 41.64 -33.10 41.76
CA LEU A 908 41.33 -32.09 42.76
C LEU A 908 42.29 -30.89 42.69
N TYR A 909 43.60 -31.14 42.63
CA TYR A 909 44.61 -30.07 42.52
C TYR A 909 44.48 -29.31 41.20
N THR A 910 44.04 -29.96 40.12
CA THR A 910 43.76 -29.27 38.84
C THR A 910 42.65 -28.23 39.00
N ILE A 911 41.57 -28.59 39.70
CA ILE A 911 40.46 -27.67 40.00
C ILE A 911 40.94 -26.53 40.90
N ILE A 912 41.65 -26.84 41.99
CA ILE A 912 42.14 -25.83 42.94
C ILE A 912 43.11 -24.86 42.26
N ALA A 913 44.08 -25.35 41.48
CA ALA A 913 45.05 -24.51 40.78
C ALA A 913 44.36 -23.53 39.81
N ASN A 914 43.31 -23.98 39.11
CA ASN A 914 42.54 -23.11 38.21
C ASN A 914 41.77 -22.03 38.97
N VAL A 915 41.10 -22.38 40.07
CA VAL A 915 40.35 -21.42 40.90
C VAL A 915 41.29 -20.41 41.55
N VAL A 916 42.41 -20.86 42.13
CA VAL A 916 43.42 -19.99 42.77
C VAL A 916 44.02 -19.02 41.75
N HIS A 917 44.35 -19.51 40.55
CA HIS A 917 44.87 -18.67 39.48
C HIS A 917 43.88 -17.59 39.05
N ASP A 918 42.62 -17.95 38.81
CA ASP A 918 41.61 -16.98 38.38
C ASP A 918 41.28 -15.98 39.50
N CYS A 919 41.33 -16.40 40.78
CA CYS A 919 41.26 -15.48 41.92
C CYS A 919 42.41 -14.47 41.89
N TYR A 920 43.65 -14.92 41.72
CA TYR A 920 44.81 -14.05 41.58
C TYR A 920 44.67 -13.09 40.37
N ARG A 921 44.22 -13.61 39.23
CA ARG A 921 44.03 -12.84 38.00
C ARG A 921 43.01 -11.72 38.18
N HIS A 922 41.81 -12.03 38.66
CA HIS A 922 40.70 -11.08 38.68
C HIS A 922 40.69 -10.16 39.92
N LEU A 923 41.26 -10.58 41.04
CA LEU A 923 41.28 -9.80 42.28
C LEU A 923 42.57 -8.99 42.47
N TRP A 924 43.68 -9.37 41.83
CA TRP A 924 44.97 -8.69 41.99
C TRP A 924 45.62 -8.25 40.67
N ARG A 925 45.80 -9.16 39.69
CA ARG A 925 46.62 -8.87 38.50
C ARG A 925 45.94 -7.92 37.51
N ASP A 926 44.71 -8.23 37.14
CA ASP A 926 43.96 -7.58 36.04
C ASP A 926 42.70 -6.89 36.60
N THR A 927 42.85 -6.09 37.66
CA THR A 927 41.72 -5.44 38.35
C THR A 927 40.97 -4.43 37.48
N ASP A 928 41.60 -3.88 36.45
CA ASP A 928 40.96 -2.96 35.50
C ASP A 928 40.02 -3.67 34.52
N ARG A 929 40.24 -4.96 34.25
CA ARG A 929 39.43 -5.74 33.30
C ARG A 929 38.00 -5.93 33.78
N THR A 930 37.78 -5.79 35.08
CA THR A 930 36.48 -5.94 35.73
C THR A 930 35.74 -4.61 35.87
N ARG A 931 36.41 -3.47 35.67
CA ARG A 931 35.81 -2.12 35.75
C ARG A 931 34.78 -1.82 34.67
N ASN A 932 34.91 -2.48 33.51
CA ASN A 932 33.99 -2.29 32.37
C ASN A 932 32.83 -3.29 32.35
N VAL A 933 32.73 -4.20 33.34
CA VAL A 933 31.60 -5.13 33.42
C VAL A 933 30.40 -4.37 33.98
N ASN A 934 29.25 -4.47 33.30
CA ASN A 934 28.01 -3.86 33.76
C ASN A 934 27.46 -4.60 34.99
N ILE A 935 27.96 -4.25 36.16
CA ILE A 935 27.66 -4.91 37.43
C ILE A 935 26.56 -4.13 38.17
N GLY A 936 25.58 -4.85 38.71
CA GLY A 936 24.55 -4.24 39.54
C GLY A 936 25.06 -3.81 40.92
N PRO A 937 24.39 -2.85 41.59
CA PRO A 937 24.82 -2.30 42.88
C PRO A 937 24.91 -3.34 44.02
N LYS A 938 24.31 -4.53 43.86
CA LYS A 938 24.30 -5.63 44.84
C LYS A 938 25.51 -6.58 44.76
N MET A 939 26.43 -6.37 43.82
CA MET A 939 27.51 -7.31 43.49
C MET A 939 28.89 -6.81 43.94
N LEU A 940 29.01 -6.44 45.22
CA LEU A 940 30.25 -5.94 45.83
C LEU A 940 30.73 -6.85 46.98
N GLY A 941 32.03 -6.83 47.25
CA GLY A 941 32.63 -7.56 48.38
C GLY A 941 32.62 -9.09 48.20
N ILE A 942 32.03 -9.83 49.13
CA ILE A 942 32.09 -11.30 49.17
C ILE A 942 31.43 -11.92 47.93
N SER A 943 30.29 -11.40 47.48
CA SER A 943 29.58 -11.90 46.30
C SER A 943 30.42 -11.82 45.02
N TRP A 944 31.30 -10.82 44.94
CA TRP A 944 32.27 -10.67 43.85
C TRP A 944 33.33 -11.77 43.88
N GLY A 945 33.91 -12.06 45.05
CA GLY A 945 34.86 -13.16 45.22
C GLY A 945 34.26 -14.51 44.85
N VAL A 946 33.01 -14.77 45.23
CA VAL A 946 32.28 -16.00 44.83
C VAL A 946 32.04 -16.04 43.32
N ALA A 947 31.75 -14.90 42.68
CA ALA A 947 31.55 -14.84 41.23
C ALA A 947 32.83 -15.17 40.46
N VAL A 948 33.99 -14.75 40.97
CA VAL A 948 35.30 -15.13 40.38
C VAL A 948 35.50 -16.65 40.46
N ILE A 949 35.23 -17.28 41.61
CA ILE A 949 35.33 -18.75 41.76
C ILE A 949 34.36 -19.46 40.81
N GLU A 950 33.10 -19.01 40.75
CA GLU A 950 32.08 -19.58 39.87
C GLU A 950 32.45 -19.41 38.38
N SER A 951 33.14 -18.32 38.01
CA SER A 951 33.63 -18.08 36.65
C SER A 951 34.66 -19.11 36.18
N SER A 952 35.55 -19.56 37.09
CA SER A 952 36.50 -20.63 36.82
C SER A 952 35.79 -21.93 36.49
N LEU A 953 34.73 -22.27 37.24
CA LEU A 953 33.94 -23.48 37.00
C LEU A 953 33.26 -23.42 35.62
N ILE A 954 32.66 -22.29 35.26
CA ILE A 954 32.03 -22.08 33.94
C ILE A 954 33.06 -22.28 32.81
N ARG A 955 34.25 -21.67 32.93
CA ARG A 955 35.33 -21.82 31.96
C ARG A 955 35.79 -23.28 31.82
N MET A 956 36.03 -23.97 32.93
CA MET A 956 36.46 -25.37 32.91
C MET A 956 35.39 -26.27 32.26
N VAL A 957 34.11 -26.05 32.54
CA VAL A 957 33.00 -26.79 31.90
C VAL A 957 32.95 -26.53 30.39
N SER A 958 33.16 -25.28 29.95
CA SER A 958 33.29 -24.95 28.52
C SER A 958 34.49 -25.65 27.87
N GLU A 959 35.65 -25.68 28.53
CA GLU A 959 36.84 -26.40 28.03
C GLU A 959 36.56 -27.92 27.88
N VAL A 960 35.84 -28.53 28.84
CA VAL A 960 35.44 -29.94 28.79
C VAL A 960 34.49 -30.19 27.61
N GLY A 961 33.57 -29.27 27.34
CA GLY A 961 32.70 -29.31 26.16
C GLY A 961 33.50 -29.36 24.86
N ARG A 962 34.45 -28.43 24.70
CA ARG A 962 35.35 -28.37 23.53
C ARG A 962 36.14 -29.66 23.34
N LEU A 963 36.78 -30.16 24.39
CA LEU A 963 37.54 -31.41 24.32
C LEU A 963 36.65 -32.60 23.95
N ARG A 964 35.46 -32.71 24.56
CA ARG A 964 34.49 -33.77 24.23
C ARG A 964 34.04 -33.69 22.77
N GLY A 965 33.86 -32.49 22.21
CA GLY A 965 33.54 -32.31 20.79
C GLY A 965 34.63 -32.88 19.89
N VAL A 966 35.89 -32.49 20.12
CA VAL A 966 37.07 -32.96 19.36
C VAL A 966 37.22 -34.48 19.46
N LEU A 967 37.12 -35.03 20.67
CA LEU A 967 37.21 -36.48 20.89
C LEU A 967 36.05 -37.25 20.26
N GLY A 968 34.83 -36.72 20.38
CA GLY A 968 33.61 -37.33 19.82
C GLY A 968 33.66 -37.43 18.29
N ARG A 969 34.29 -36.47 17.61
CA ARG A 969 34.53 -36.48 16.15
C ARG A 969 35.80 -37.23 15.73
N ARG A 970 36.53 -37.84 16.67
CA ARG A 970 37.81 -38.55 16.44
C ARG A 970 38.92 -37.65 15.88
N GLU A 971 38.91 -36.37 16.22
CA GLU A 971 39.83 -35.33 15.73
C GLU A 971 41.10 -35.21 16.59
N PHE A 972 41.70 -36.34 17.01
CA PHE A 972 42.77 -36.37 18.03
C PHE A 972 43.97 -35.46 17.75
N ARG A 973 44.33 -35.24 16.48
CA ARG A 973 45.42 -34.34 16.07
C ARG A 973 45.18 -32.86 16.41
N HIS A 974 43.94 -32.50 16.75
CA HIS A 974 43.53 -31.14 17.12
C HIS A 974 43.52 -30.90 18.64
N VAL A 975 43.76 -31.93 19.47
CA VAL A 975 43.96 -31.76 20.92
C VAL A 975 45.19 -30.86 21.16
N GLY A 976 45.08 -29.92 22.11
CA GLY A 976 46.09 -28.89 22.36
C GLY A 976 46.05 -27.69 21.39
N LYS A 977 45.15 -27.68 20.38
CA LYS A 977 44.86 -26.47 19.60
C LYS A 977 43.79 -25.63 20.28
N ARG A 978 43.87 -24.31 20.10
CA ARG A 978 42.90 -23.32 20.55
C ARG A 978 42.46 -22.49 19.34
N PHE A 979 41.17 -22.16 19.29
CA PHE A 979 40.60 -21.31 18.25
C PHE A 979 40.79 -19.84 18.63
N ASP A 980 41.27 -19.02 17.70
CA ASP A 980 41.38 -17.58 17.87
C ASP A 980 40.08 -16.87 17.47
N TRP A 981 39.35 -16.42 18.49
CA TRP A 981 38.06 -15.74 18.36
C TRP A 981 38.15 -14.35 17.70
N PHE A 982 39.35 -13.84 17.44
CA PHE A 982 39.58 -12.56 16.76
C PHE A 982 40.27 -12.71 15.40
N ALA A 983 40.61 -13.93 14.97
CA ALA A 983 41.32 -14.20 13.71
C ALA A 983 42.57 -13.31 13.49
N GLY A 984 43.35 -13.04 14.54
CA GLY A 984 44.53 -12.18 14.53
C GLY A 984 44.26 -10.68 14.44
N ARG A 985 43.00 -10.24 14.40
CA ARG A 985 42.62 -8.83 14.16
C ARG A 985 42.63 -7.94 15.40
N TRP A 986 42.78 -8.55 16.58
CA TRP A 986 42.93 -7.86 17.87
C TRP A 986 44.38 -7.86 18.37
N GLY A 987 45.34 -8.06 17.46
CA GLY A 987 46.75 -8.31 17.77
C GLY A 987 46.98 -9.66 18.46
N GLU A 988 48.22 -9.93 18.86
CA GLU A 988 48.57 -11.16 19.59
C GLU A 988 48.14 -11.16 21.07
N GLY A 989 47.60 -10.04 21.57
CA GLY A 989 47.25 -9.84 22.98
C GLY A 989 46.42 -10.99 23.56
N PRO A 990 45.25 -11.35 22.99
CA PRO A 990 44.41 -12.43 23.51
C PRO A 990 45.12 -13.80 23.54
N VAL A 991 45.85 -14.13 22.48
CA VAL A 991 46.60 -15.39 22.34
C VAL A 991 47.73 -15.48 23.37
N ASN A 992 48.52 -14.42 23.50
CA ASN A 992 49.62 -14.33 24.46
C ASN A 992 49.10 -14.39 25.89
N GLU A 993 47.97 -13.75 26.15
CA GLU A 993 47.36 -13.73 27.48
C GLU A 993 46.83 -15.11 27.88
N GLU A 994 46.10 -15.79 27.00
CA GLU A 994 45.57 -17.13 27.26
C GLU A 994 46.69 -18.16 27.43
N THR A 995 47.76 -18.06 26.63
CA THR A 995 48.97 -18.88 26.75
C THR A 995 49.66 -18.67 28.10
N THR A 996 49.85 -17.41 28.51
CA THR A 996 50.46 -17.05 29.80
C THR A 996 49.61 -17.55 30.98
N ASN A 997 48.30 -17.39 30.91
CA ASN A 997 47.37 -17.88 31.92
C ASN A 997 47.41 -19.42 32.03
N GLY A 998 47.48 -20.12 30.90
CA GLY A 998 47.64 -21.58 30.87
C GLY A 998 48.95 -22.05 31.52
N GLN A 999 50.06 -21.40 31.22
CA GLN A 999 51.37 -21.69 31.84
C GLN A 999 51.34 -21.52 33.36
N GLN A 1000 50.77 -20.41 33.85
CA GLN A 1000 50.67 -20.13 35.28
C GLN A 1000 49.79 -21.15 36.02
N ARG A 1001 48.66 -21.55 35.42
CA ARG A 1001 47.78 -22.60 35.98
C ARG A 1001 48.48 -23.95 36.06
N PHE A 1002 49.20 -24.33 35.01
CA PHE A 1002 49.94 -25.60 34.98
C PHE A 1002 51.11 -25.60 35.98
N PHE A 1003 51.82 -24.48 36.14
CA PHE A 1003 52.87 -24.34 37.14
C PHE A 1003 52.33 -24.44 38.58
N LEU A 1004 51.18 -23.82 38.87
CA LEU A 1004 50.51 -23.97 40.16
C LEU A 1004 50.11 -25.42 40.45
N LEU A 1005 49.61 -26.14 39.44
CA LEU A 1005 49.33 -27.57 39.57
C LEU A 1005 50.59 -28.39 39.88
N LEU A 1006 51.71 -28.13 39.20
CA LEU A 1006 52.98 -28.79 39.48
C LEU A 1006 53.47 -28.52 40.91
N LEU A 1007 53.39 -27.27 41.37
CA LEU A 1007 53.72 -26.91 42.75
C LEU A 1007 52.85 -27.69 43.75
N MET A 1008 51.54 -27.77 43.53
CA MET A 1008 50.65 -28.53 44.40
C MET A 1008 50.98 -30.03 44.40
N LEU A 1009 51.30 -30.61 43.23
CA LEU A 1009 51.70 -32.01 43.12
C LEU A 1009 53.04 -32.30 43.80
N LEU A 1010 53.98 -31.35 43.86
CA LEU A 1010 55.31 -31.51 44.45
C LEU A 1010 55.35 -31.24 45.97
N PHE A 1011 54.53 -30.30 46.46
CA PHE A 1011 54.55 -29.89 47.88
C PHE A 1011 53.48 -30.59 48.74
N LEU A 1012 52.46 -31.19 48.13
CA LEU A 1012 51.34 -31.86 48.83
C LEU A 1012 51.24 -33.36 48.47
N SER A 1013 52.31 -33.97 47.93
CA SER A 1013 52.40 -35.40 47.60
C SER A 1013 52.51 -36.28 48.83
#